data_AF-A0A026WVZ2-F1
#
_entry.id   AF-A0A026WVZ2-F1
#
_cell.length_a   1.000
_cell.length_b   1.000
_cell.length_c   1.000
_cell.angle_alpha   90.00
_cell.angle_beta   90.00
_cell.angle_gamma   90.00
#
_symmetry.space_group_name_H-M   'P 1'
#
loop_
_entity.id
_entity.type
_entity.pdbx_description
1 polymer ?
#
loop_
_entity_poly.entity_id
_entity_poly.type
_entity_poly.pdbx_seq_one_letter_code
_entity_poly.pdbx_strand_id
1 'polypeptide(L)'
;MEKGIPPDLNKWLRKCLKKEFGKVIQDAIEEDQEPSDIANKLTRSRNMATLVSSMKMAIAEQYIAIKPPSAASQSQSLLSFVSDLTTDDWASPQENGEQYNYIIDKISRDKPVHVRLAGYGILLKIELSNVNASSQWDVLQKTLLDGLTDDSRAIFEASMQVHAKLLNFPQLHETHGNLLNAFNAQYHSQKMRETLPTLISGINFKFFLHEKLFRLMHLVIRYQEEMLKNTRHSDKTMEEIIEQFVVFLSTHSFGNALQPKTLNTLNIISVLEPHAKWCKKWLHGLSTRRIFVAALAKSPTLLQNIVDCMKHGLETTPRSLSVSISEEDNELCISGNTIETLTHLHCLVFVSRLCSYEAGRTLLAESTLKAPFVVADFLVEMSSALNKIAAEAPSGAYDTSRKALQNALNVPEGFHSTEFYHAALCHLTSPSDVKIWPHTLDIISRMVDTVDGPEFLTTSCKEHPAKSEKAVSKCPVAIVVRYASNLLKQPFSIMDIERVLDSFHLVEKLFDVYDVYEAAQEPIETQFYPAVANFYKKLNKCSVENENKVQQVDSAVKKVLLKMVSVPLGLQALVSEKLVFEELIRGLIVPLRATWSSTDIVSFISSAGYFDTGYNVLADLAPHVLSTLLSRICANVENPRFFYDPWKQENVDEFLHILTLFSLNFNCFAAFMVNDSELDDDGEEKDYLSNLSELLQAAMNEDSSYHHLGLLSLNAVIWNLDIYVYLLNSLNFQKALLDMQKESTIVLEIRKEEADDETDYEPAVENDEDNKPELTKEYVIDDSNLTDSPDAQYDTELDDMLQDERPGLLDISWVSQVRAAHKVSRCPMKNSAMTNLLNQMHKAIPTAEWVEQFKWQENITYDADYWHPEDVQAITVVLNYAEQQQILENTDDNQQNLKKFIHSAYIFIQYSKPSRFEGFDWLLATVFLICDGDLNKCKTFIMQLVQFPSALLLWPKLGRVIDEKNDESTSSQFTFMQVLEAMVNIELPNVKYGLKILDEYRCHVYISYMDGLSQRYRNRVLPAMTKNLNSEDEI
;
A
#
# COMPACT_ATOMS: atom_id res chain seq x y z
N MET A 1 10.71 -19.19 -20.22
CA MET A 1 9.77 -20.29 -20.53
C MET A 1 10.50 -21.59 -20.92
N GLU A 2 11.52 -22.04 -20.16
CA GLU A 2 12.35 -23.21 -20.57
C GLU A 2 12.24 -24.46 -19.70
N LYS A 3 11.53 -24.44 -18.58
CA LYS A 3 11.38 -25.63 -17.71
C LYS A 3 10.05 -26.33 -17.99
N GLY A 4 10.07 -27.30 -18.92
CA GLY A 4 8.91 -28.15 -19.22
C GLY A 4 8.95 -28.91 -20.55
N ILE A 5 9.93 -28.64 -21.42
CA ILE A 5 10.04 -29.29 -22.73
C ILE A 5 11.04 -30.47 -22.63
N PRO A 6 10.67 -31.70 -23.05
CA PRO A 6 11.58 -32.84 -23.07
C PRO A 6 12.88 -32.53 -23.84
N PRO A 7 14.06 -32.94 -23.35
CA PRO A 7 15.35 -32.59 -23.96
C PRO A 7 15.48 -33.07 -25.41
N ASP A 8 14.85 -34.19 -25.76
CA ASP A 8 14.83 -34.72 -27.14
C ASP A 8 13.99 -33.89 -28.10
N LEU A 9 12.86 -33.35 -27.62
CA LEU A 9 12.01 -32.43 -28.40
C LEU A 9 12.73 -31.10 -28.63
N ASN A 10 13.45 -30.59 -27.63
CA ASN A 10 14.25 -29.38 -27.75
C ASN A 10 15.42 -29.57 -28.75
N LYS A 11 16.09 -30.74 -28.71
CA LYS A 11 17.14 -31.09 -29.66
C LYS A 11 16.61 -31.25 -31.09
N TRP A 12 15.43 -31.84 -31.26
CA TRP A 12 14.77 -31.98 -32.56
C TRP A 12 14.34 -30.61 -33.13
N LEU A 13 13.71 -29.75 -32.31
CA LEU A 13 13.31 -28.40 -32.69
C LEU A 13 14.51 -27.56 -33.15
N ARG A 14 15.63 -27.60 -32.40
CA ARG A 14 16.87 -26.92 -32.79
C ARG A 14 17.42 -27.44 -34.13
N LYS A 15 17.32 -28.74 -34.41
CA LYS A 15 17.75 -29.33 -35.69
C LYS A 15 16.86 -28.89 -36.86
N CYS A 16 15.55 -28.81 -36.67
CA CYS A 16 14.61 -28.34 -37.69
C CYS A 16 14.81 -26.85 -38.00
N LEU A 17 14.94 -26.02 -36.97
CA LEU A 17 15.22 -24.58 -37.13
C LEU A 17 16.56 -24.34 -37.84
N LYS A 18 17.61 -25.08 -37.47
CA LYS A 18 18.92 -24.99 -38.12
C LYS A 18 18.88 -25.47 -39.58
N LYS A 19 18.03 -26.44 -39.92
CA LYS A 19 17.91 -26.94 -41.30
C LYS A 19 17.18 -25.94 -42.21
N GLU A 20 16.08 -25.36 -41.74
CA GLU A 20 15.26 -24.43 -42.54
C GLU A 20 15.84 -23.02 -42.60
N PHE A 21 16.42 -22.54 -41.50
CA PHE A 21 16.87 -21.14 -41.39
C PHE A 21 18.38 -21.00 -41.24
N GLY A 22 19.14 -22.08 -41.12
CA GLY A 22 20.59 -22.00 -40.90
C GLY A 22 21.34 -21.28 -42.01
N LYS A 23 20.98 -21.47 -43.28
CA LYS A 23 21.55 -20.71 -44.40
C LYS A 23 21.13 -19.25 -44.38
N VAL A 24 19.84 -18.97 -44.17
CA VAL A 24 19.31 -17.60 -44.12
C VAL A 24 19.95 -16.77 -43.00
N ILE A 25 20.17 -17.40 -41.84
CA ILE A 25 20.86 -16.77 -40.70
C ILE A 25 22.35 -16.59 -41.02
N GLN A 26 23.00 -17.58 -41.62
CA GLN A 26 24.41 -17.50 -41.98
C GLN A 26 24.67 -16.41 -43.04
N ASP A 27 23.84 -16.35 -44.09
CA ASP A 27 23.94 -15.36 -45.16
C ASP A 27 23.65 -13.94 -44.61
N ALA A 28 22.69 -13.79 -43.68
CA ALA A 28 22.40 -12.50 -43.05
C ALA A 28 23.48 -12.04 -42.05
N ILE A 29 24.17 -12.98 -41.40
CA ILE A 29 25.34 -12.70 -40.55
C ILE A 29 26.56 -12.33 -41.42
N GLU A 30 26.72 -12.95 -42.59
CA GLU A 30 27.77 -12.58 -43.56
C GLU A 30 27.53 -11.21 -44.22
N GLU A 31 26.29 -10.69 -44.17
CA GLU A 31 25.88 -9.34 -44.56
C GLU A 31 25.87 -8.31 -43.39
N ASP A 32 26.43 -8.64 -42.22
CA ASP A 32 26.53 -7.77 -41.02
C ASP A 32 25.17 -7.23 -40.49
N GLN A 33 24.07 -7.97 -40.66
CA GLN A 33 22.76 -7.58 -40.09
C GLN A 33 22.68 -7.86 -38.59
N GLU A 34 22.04 -6.96 -37.85
CA GLU A 34 21.91 -7.09 -36.39
C GLU A 34 21.09 -8.34 -36.00
N PRO A 35 21.53 -9.14 -35.01
CA PRO A 35 20.86 -10.40 -34.65
C PRO A 35 19.40 -10.24 -34.24
N SER A 36 19.06 -9.09 -33.65
CA SER A 36 17.72 -8.72 -33.21
C SER A 36 16.75 -8.58 -34.40
N ASP A 37 17.20 -7.94 -35.48
CA ASP A 37 16.44 -7.72 -36.71
C ASP A 37 16.30 -9.01 -37.53
N ILE A 38 17.36 -9.83 -37.59
CA ILE A 38 17.31 -11.16 -38.20
C ILE A 38 16.23 -12.00 -37.50
N ALA A 39 16.20 -12.01 -36.16
CA ALA A 39 15.20 -12.75 -35.38
C ALA A 39 13.78 -12.22 -35.62
N ASN A 40 13.57 -10.90 -35.63
CA ASN A 40 12.26 -10.30 -35.89
C ASN A 40 11.74 -10.62 -37.30
N LYS A 41 12.60 -10.53 -38.31
CA LYS A 41 12.27 -10.81 -39.72
C LYS A 41 11.98 -12.28 -39.94
N LEU A 42 12.72 -13.18 -39.29
CA LEU A 42 12.48 -14.63 -39.32
C LEU A 42 11.16 -15.00 -38.64
N THR A 43 10.88 -14.44 -37.47
CA THR A 43 9.68 -14.77 -36.67
C THR A 43 8.40 -14.37 -37.41
N ARG A 44 8.44 -13.28 -38.19
CA ARG A 44 7.33 -12.82 -39.04
C ARG A 44 7.35 -13.41 -40.46
N SER A 45 8.33 -14.24 -40.80
CA SER A 45 8.47 -14.78 -42.15
C SER A 45 7.39 -15.82 -42.47
N ARG A 46 6.97 -15.87 -43.73
CA ARG A 46 6.03 -16.88 -44.24
C ARG A 46 6.57 -18.31 -44.06
N ASN A 47 7.89 -18.47 -44.11
CA ASN A 47 8.56 -19.75 -43.88
C ASN A 47 8.45 -20.18 -42.41
N MET A 48 8.54 -19.26 -41.46
CA MET A 48 8.31 -19.57 -40.04
C MET A 48 6.85 -19.93 -39.77
N ALA A 49 5.89 -19.21 -40.35
CA ALA A 49 4.48 -19.56 -40.24
C ALA A 49 4.19 -20.95 -40.82
N THR A 50 4.78 -21.28 -41.98
CA THR A 50 4.67 -22.61 -42.59
C THR A 50 5.34 -23.68 -41.73
N LEU A 51 6.53 -23.42 -41.19
CA LEU A 51 7.23 -24.36 -40.31
C LEU A 51 6.44 -24.61 -39.03
N VAL A 52 5.89 -23.57 -38.40
CA VAL A 52 5.04 -23.70 -37.21
C VAL A 52 3.77 -24.49 -37.53
N SER A 53 3.16 -24.27 -38.70
CA SER A 53 2.02 -25.06 -39.16
C SER A 53 2.40 -26.53 -39.38
N SER A 54 3.51 -26.80 -40.06
CA SER A 54 4.05 -28.14 -40.30
C SER A 54 4.49 -28.83 -39.01
N MET A 55 5.03 -28.09 -38.04
CA MET A 55 5.36 -28.60 -36.71
C MET A 55 4.10 -28.88 -35.90
N LYS A 56 3.07 -28.03 -35.97
CA LYS A 56 1.77 -28.32 -35.34
C LYS A 56 1.14 -29.57 -35.95
N MET A 57 1.24 -29.73 -37.27
CA MET A 57 0.80 -30.94 -37.97
C MET A 57 1.64 -32.15 -37.58
N ALA A 58 2.98 -32.06 -37.58
CA ALA A 58 3.88 -33.16 -37.23
C ALA A 58 3.79 -33.53 -35.74
N ILE A 59 3.53 -32.56 -34.86
CA ILE A 59 3.28 -32.78 -33.42
C ILE A 59 1.88 -33.38 -33.25
N ALA A 60 0.87 -32.96 -34.03
CA ALA A 60 -0.43 -33.61 -34.04
C ALA A 60 -0.35 -35.06 -34.56
N GLU A 61 0.41 -35.30 -35.63
CA GLU A 61 0.70 -36.62 -36.19
C GLU A 61 1.55 -37.47 -35.25
N GLN A 62 2.51 -36.88 -34.52
CA GLN A 62 3.29 -37.57 -33.50
C GLN A 62 2.52 -37.76 -32.19
N TYR A 63 1.54 -36.91 -31.84
CA TYR A 63 0.58 -37.18 -30.77
C TYR A 63 -0.42 -38.27 -31.18
N ILE A 64 -0.66 -38.44 -32.48
CA ILE A 64 -1.39 -39.59 -33.02
C ILE A 64 -0.49 -40.85 -33.02
N ALA A 65 0.83 -40.72 -33.20
CA ALA A 65 1.78 -41.84 -33.29
C ALA A 65 2.47 -42.23 -31.96
N ILE A 66 2.51 -41.37 -30.94
CA ILE A 66 3.04 -41.63 -29.60
C ILE A 66 1.86 -41.64 -28.63
N LYS A 67 0.96 -42.59 -28.85
CA LYS A 67 0.25 -43.24 -27.75
C LYS A 67 1.21 -44.24 -27.11
N PRO A 68 1.43 -44.24 -25.79
CA PRO A 68 2.03 -45.39 -25.11
C PRO A 68 1.15 -46.63 -25.37
N PRO A 69 1.72 -47.85 -25.37
CA PRO A 69 1.00 -49.08 -25.68
C PRO A 69 0.09 -49.46 -24.50
N SER A 70 -1.05 -48.77 -24.35
CA SER A 70 -2.15 -49.30 -23.55
C SER A 70 -2.98 -50.22 -24.44
N ALA A 71 -2.72 -51.52 -24.36
CA ALA A 71 -3.66 -52.63 -24.51
C ALA A 71 -4.99 -52.33 -25.25
N ALA A 72 -4.88 -51.91 -26.51
CA ALA A 72 -5.96 -51.98 -27.50
C ALA A 72 -5.57 -52.92 -28.66
N SER A 73 -4.53 -53.73 -28.48
CA SER A 73 -4.28 -54.94 -29.28
C SER A 73 -5.15 -56.10 -28.80
N GLN A 74 -6.45 -55.86 -28.65
CA GLN A 74 -7.49 -56.89 -28.80
C GLN A 74 -8.87 -56.25 -29.00
N SER A 75 -8.99 -55.31 -29.94
CA SER A 75 -10.26 -55.03 -30.59
C SER A 75 -10.09 -54.28 -31.92
N GLN A 76 -9.13 -54.71 -32.75
CA GLN A 76 -9.17 -54.40 -34.18
C GLN A 76 -10.24 -55.23 -34.94
N SER A 77 -11.07 -56.01 -34.25
CA SER A 77 -12.20 -56.72 -34.88
C SER A 77 -13.52 -55.94 -34.90
N LEU A 78 -13.57 -54.67 -34.43
CA LEU A 78 -14.81 -53.89 -34.40
C LEU A 78 -14.87 -52.73 -35.40
N LEU A 79 -13.74 -52.36 -36.03
CA LEU A 79 -13.69 -51.33 -37.08
C LEU A 79 -13.59 -51.90 -38.51
N SER A 80 -13.51 -53.23 -38.67
CA SER A 80 -13.57 -53.89 -39.98
C SER A 80 -14.98 -54.40 -40.36
N PHE A 81 -16.01 -54.06 -39.58
CA PHE A 81 -17.40 -54.47 -39.85
C PHE A 81 -18.36 -53.30 -40.11
N VAL A 82 -17.84 -52.08 -40.26
CA VAL A 82 -18.62 -50.93 -40.73
C VAL A 82 -17.96 -50.36 -41.99
N SER A 83 -17.80 -51.22 -42.99
CA SER A 83 -17.88 -50.80 -44.38
C SER A 83 -19.11 -51.48 -44.98
N ASP A 84 -19.87 -50.70 -45.75
CA ASP A 84 -20.98 -51.14 -46.61
C ASP A 84 -22.36 -51.38 -45.97
N LEU A 85 -22.80 -50.48 -45.09
CA LEU A 85 -24.24 -50.21 -44.98
C LEU A 85 -24.50 -48.74 -45.35
N THR A 86 -25.12 -48.60 -46.51
CA THR A 86 -25.55 -47.38 -47.19
C THR A 86 -26.26 -46.41 -46.26
N THR A 87 -25.84 -45.15 -46.34
CA THR A 87 -26.30 -43.97 -45.60
C THR A 87 -27.70 -43.46 -45.99
N ASP A 88 -28.56 -44.28 -46.59
CA ASP A 88 -29.83 -43.81 -47.19
C ASP A 88 -31.12 -44.24 -46.47
N ASP A 89 -31.07 -44.93 -45.31
CA ASP A 89 -32.30 -45.51 -44.73
C ASP A 89 -32.65 -45.12 -43.28
N TRP A 90 -32.13 -43.99 -42.77
CA TRP A 90 -32.48 -43.54 -41.42
C TRP A 90 -33.13 -42.17 -41.44
N ALA A 91 -34.35 -42.14 -41.99
CA ALA A 91 -35.30 -41.07 -41.74
C ALA A 91 -35.44 -40.88 -40.23
N SER A 92 -35.41 -39.62 -39.78
CA SER A 92 -35.77 -39.22 -38.43
C SER A 92 -37.17 -39.75 -38.07
N PRO A 93 -37.34 -40.66 -37.09
CA PRO A 93 -38.67 -40.91 -36.58
C PRO A 93 -39.06 -39.74 -35.68
N GLN A 94 -40.08 -39.00 -36.13
CA GLN A 94 -40.94 -38.19 -35.27
C GLN A 94 -41.67 -39.15 -34.33
N GLU A 95 -41.06 -39.51 -33.19
CA GLU A 95 -41.75 -39.95 -31.96
C GLU A 95 -40.71 -40.15 -30.85
N ASN A 96 -40.66 -39.21 -29.89
CA ASN A 96 -39.60 -39.11 -28.89
C ASN A 96 -39.47 -40.31 -27.92
N GLY A 97 -40.40 -41.27 -27.91
CA GLY A 97 -40.42 -42.37 -26.93
C GLY A 97 -39.80 -43.70 -27.40
N GLU A 98 -39.82 -44.00 -28.69
CA GLU A 98 -39.35 -45.30 -29.22
C GLU A 98 -37.84 -45.33 -29.48
N GLN A 99 -37.24 -44.18 -29.80
CA GLN A 99 -35.79 -44.03 -30.00
C GLN A 99 -34.98 -44.37 -28.75
N TYR A 100 -35.43 -43.98 -27.55
CA TYR A 100 -34.70 -44.26 -26.31
C TYR A 100 -34.71 -45.74 -25.95
N ASN A 101 -35.83 -46.44 -26.13
CA ASN A 101 -35.91 -47.87 -25.89
C ASN A 101 -34.99 -48.67 -26.84
N TYR A 102 -34.93 -48.26 -28.11
CA TYR A 102 -33.99 -48.83 -29.07
C TYR A 102 -32.53 -48.63 -28.66
N ILE A 103 -32.18 -47.42 -28.22
CA ILE A 103 -30.82 -47.11 -27.76
C ILE A 103 -30.48 -47.88 -26.48
N ILE A 104 -31.39 -47.93 -25.50
CA ILE A 104 -31.25 -48.68 -24.24
C ILE A 104 -30.98 -50.15 -24.55
N ASP A 105 -31.74 -50.77 -25.46
CA ASP A 105 -31.48 -52.15 -25.90
C ASP A 105 -30.09 -52.29 -26.51
N LYS A 106 -29.64 -51.35 -27.35
CA LYS A 106 -28.30 -51.39 -27.97
C LYS A 106 -27.15 -51.29 -26.97
N ILE A 107 -27.29 -50.49 -25.90
CA ILE A 107 -26.24 -50.31 -24.89
C ILE A 107 -26.32 -51.35 -23.74
N SER A 108 -27.37 -52.16 -23.71
CA SER A 108 -27.60 -53.18 -22.69
C SER A 108 -26.48 -54.23 -22.63
N ARG A 109 -26.27 -54.78 -21.42
CA ARG A 109 -25.13 -55.66 -21.10
C ARG A 109 -25.16 -57.01 -21.83
N ASP A 110 -26.33 -57.43 -22.32
CA ASP A 110 -26.54 -58.63 -23.13
C ASP A 110 -26.01 -58.49 -24.58
N LYS A 111 -25.72 -57.28 -25.05
CA LYS A 111 -25.24 -57.05 -26.42
C LYS A 111 -23.71 -57.15 -26.55
N PRO A 112 -23.19 -57.51 -27.74
CA PRO A 112 -21.75 -57.49 -28.03
C PRO A 112 -21.13 -56.09 -27.92
N VAL A 113 -19.82 -56.02 -27.63
CA VAL A 113 -19.08 -54.76 -27.42
C VAL A 113 -19.26 -53.76 -28.55
N HIS A 114 -19.20 -54.16 -29.84
CA HIS A 114 -19.38 -53.22 -30.95
C HIS A 114 -20.79 -52.64 -31.05
N VAL A 115 -21.81 -53.44 -30.75
CA VAL A 115 -23.22 -52.99 -30.76
C VAL A 115 -23.43 -51.95 -29.66
N ARG A 116 -22.86 -52.22 -28.48
CA ARG A 116 -22.91 -51.28 -27.34
C ARG A 116 -22.16 -49.99 -27.65
N LEU A 117 -20.95 -50.07 -28.21
CA LEU A 117 -20.17 -48.89 -28.62
C LEU A 117 -20.91 -48.05 -29.68
N ALA A 118 -21.55 -48.68 -30.66
CA ALA A 118 -22.40 -47.98 -31.62
C ALA A 118 -23.59 -47.29 -30.93
N GLY A 119 -24.22 -47.94 -29.96
CA GLY A 119 -25.28 -47.37 -29.12
C GLY A 119 -24.81 -46.13 -28.34
N TYR A 120 -23.65 -46.20 -27.67
CA TYR A 120 -23.04 -45.05 -26.99
C TYR A 120 -22.70 -43.91 -27.98
N GLY A 121 -22.20 -44.25 -29.17
CA GLY A 121 -21.93 -43.27 -30.24
C GLY A 121 -23.18 -42.53 -30.72
N ILE A 122 -24.33 -43.20 -30.74
CA ILE A 122 -25.63 -42.58 -31.05
C ILE A 122 -26.05 -41.64 -29.91
N LEU A 123 -25.96 -42.08 -28.64
CA LEU A 123 -26.23 -41.24 -27.45
C LEU A 123 -25.40 -39.96 -27.41
N LEU A 124 -24.13 -40.04 -27.81
CA LEU A 124 -23.25 -38.87 -27.88
C LEU A 124 -23.67 -37.85 -28.96
N LYS A 125 -24.44 -38.26 -29.98
CA LYS A 125 -24.91 -37.38 -31.06
C LYS A 125 -26.32 -36.79 -30.83
N ILE A 126 -27.14 -37.40 -29.98
CA ILE A 126 -28.53 -36.96 -29.73
C ILE A 126 -28.60 -35.83 -28.69
N GLU A 127 -29.55 -34.90 -28.83
CA GLU A 127 -29.88 -33.90 -27.80
C GLU A 127 -30.79 -34.50 -26.71
N LEU A 128 -30.31 -34.50 -25.45
CA LEU A 128 -30.92 -35.20 -24.31
C LEU A 128 -31.73 -34.27 -23.39
N SER A 129 -32.06 -33.06 -23.84
CA SER A 129 -32.65 -31.99 -23.03
C SER A 129 -34.09 -32.26 -22.54
N ASN A 130 -34.83 -33.20 -23.15
CA ASN A 130 -36.26 -33.42 -22.90
C ASN A 130 -36.61 -34.78 -22.23
N VAL A 131 -35.62 -35.56 -21.75
CA VAL A 131 -35.83 -36.96 -21.32
C VAL A 131 -36.32 -37.11 -19.87
N ASN A 132 -36.16 -36.07 -19.03
CA ASN A 132 -36.40 -36.14 -17.58
C ASN A 132 -37.85 -36.42 -17.14
N ALA A 133 -38.82 -36.42 -18.06
CA ALA A 133 -40.23 -36.62 -17.75
C ALA A 133 -40.75 -38.05 -18.04
N SER A 134 -39.90 -38.98 -18.50
CA SER A 134 -40.33 -40.33 -18.90
C SER A 134 -39.80 -41.42 -17.94
N SER A 135 -40.60 -42.47 -17.72
CA SER A 135 -40.21 -43.69 -16.98
C SER A 135 -39.03 -44.46 -17.61
N GLN A 136 -38.57 -44.03 -18.77
CA GLN A 136 -37.46 -44.60 -19.51
C GLN A 136 -36.11 -44.07 -19.00
N TRP A 137 -36.10 -42.94 -18.30
CA TRP A 137 -34.91 -42.32 -17.74
C TRP A 137 -34.26 -43.19 -16.65
N ASP A 138 -35.05 -43.78 -15.75
CA ASP A 138 -34.57 -44.69 -14.71
C ASP A 138 -33.87 -45.92 -15.30
N VAL A 139 -34.45 -46.46 -16.38
CA VAL A 139 -33.90 -47.62 -17.10
C VAL A 139 -32.60 -47.23 -17.81
N LEU A 140 -32.57 -46.05 -18.45
CA LEU A 140 -31.36 -45.54 -19.08
C LEU A 140 -30.24 -45.32 -18.06
N GLN A 141 -30.51 -44.71 -16.90
CA GLN A 141 -29.51 -44.54 -15.84
C GLN A 141 -28.92 -45.86 -15.38
N LYS A 142 -29.77 -46.87 -15.17
CA LYS A 142 -29.31 -48.21 -14.78
C LYS A 142 -28.42 -48.83 -15.86
N THR A 143 -28.79 -48.73 -17.13
CA THR A 143 -27.97 -49.28 -18.22
C THR A 143 -26.66 -48.50 -18.42
N LEU A 144 -26.67 -47.20 -18.17
CA LEU A 144 -25.48 -46.36 -18.15
C LEU A 144 -24.55 -46.71 -16.96
N LEU A 145 -25.11 -47.02 -15.79
CA LEU A 145 -24.39 -47.53 -14.61
C LEU A 145 -23.72 -48.87 -14.90
N ASP A 146 -24.42 -49.77 -15.59
CA ASP A 146 -23.86 -51.04 -16.05
C ASP A 146 -22.66 -50.80 -16.99
N GLY A 147 -22.71 -49.75 -17.81
CA GLY A 147 -21.58 -49.30 -18.63
C GLY A 147 -20.39 -48.80 -17.81
N LEU A 148 -20.62 -48.03 -16.74
CA LEU A 148 -19.55 -47.55 -15.84
C LEU A 148 -18.92 -48.66 -15.01
N THR A 149 -19.65 -49.75 -14.79
CA THR A 149 -19.17 -50.91 -14.03
C THR A 149 -18.62 -52.04 -14.92
N ASP A 150 -18.60 -51.85 -16.24
CA ASP A 150 -18.21 -52.86 -17.23
C ASP A 150 -16.72 -53.19 -17.20
N ASP A 151 -16.36 -54.45 -17.38
CA ASP A 151 -14.97 -54.92 -17.39
C ASP A 151 -14.20 -54.45 -18.66
N SER A 152 -14.91 -54.13 -19.75
CA SER A 152 -14.32 -53.60 -20.99
C SER A 152 -13.94 -52.13 -20.85
N ARG A 153 -12.66 -51.81 -21.09
CA ARG A 153 -12.14 -50.44 -21.09
C ARG A 153 -12.86 -49.52 -22.08
N ALA A 154 -13.18 -50.03 -23.27
CA ALA A 154 -13.85 -49.25 -24.30
C ALA A 154 -15.29 -48.89 -23.92
N ILE A 155 -16.02 -49.82 -23.28
CA ILE A 155 -17.40 -49.59 -22.84
C ILE A 155 -17.44 -48.60 -21.66
N PHE A 156 -16.54 -48.78 -20.70
CA PHE A 156 -16.38 -47.84 -19.59
C PHE A 156 -16.11 -46.41 -20.09
N GLU A 157 -15.18 -46.26 -21.03
CA GLU A 157 -14.84 -44.95 -21.61
C GLU A 157 -16.01 -44.32 -22.36
N ALA A 158 -16.73 -45.11 -23.18
CA ALA A 158 -17.90 -44.64 -23.91
C ALA A 158 -19.04 -44.21 -22.97
N SER A 159 -19.31 -45.00 -21.91
CA SER A 159 -20.30 -44.64 -20.89
C SER A 159 -19.90 -43.37 -20.13
N MET A 160 -18.63 -43.24 -19.76
CA MET A 160 -18.11 -42.07 -19.05
C MET A 160 -18.19 -40.79 -19.89
N GLN A 161 -17.96 -40.85 -21.21
CA GLN A 161 -18.17 -39.71 -22.11
C GLN A 161 -19.64 -39.28 -22.17
N VAL A 162 -20.58 -40.24 -22.19
CA VAL A 162 -22.02 -39.94 -22.12
C VAL A 162 -22.37 -39.28 -20.79
N HIS A 163 -21.86 -39.78 -19.65
CA HIS A 163 -22.07 -39.13 -18.35
C HIS A 163 -21.49 -37.71 -18.32
N ALA A 164 -20.29 -37.49 -18.83
CA ALA A 164 -19.69 -36.15 -18.91
C ALA A 164 -20.56 -35.19 -19.74
N LYS A 165 -21.15 -35.66 -20.84
CA LYS A 165 -22.11 -34.88 -21.65
C LYS A 165 -23.40 -34.60 -20.87
N LEU A 166 -23.96 -35.60 -20.17
CA LEU A 166 -25.19 -35.48 -19.38
C LEU A 166 -25.05 -34.48 -18.22
N LEU A 167 -23.89 -34.46 -17.57
CA LEU A 167 -23.59 -33.55 -16.47
C LEU A 167 -23.57 -32.07 -16.89
N ASN A 168 -23.43 -31.74 -18.18
CA ASN A 168 -23.55 -30.36 -18.66
C ASN A 168 -24.99 -29.83 -18.63
N PHE A 169 -25.98 -30.70 -18.40
CA PHE A 169 -27.39 -30.31 -18.35
C PHE A 169 -27.85 -30.12 -16.89
N PRO A 170 -28.24 -28.90 -16.47
CA PRO A 170 -28.60 -28.58 -15.08
C PRO A 170 -29.71 -29.42 -14.46
N GLN A 171 -30.62 -29.97 -15.28
CA GLN A 171 -31.80 -30.69 -14.84
C GLN A 171 -31.49 -32.16 -14.49
N LEU A 172 -30.29 -32.65 -14.81
CA LEU A 172 -29.89 -34.05 -14.80
C LEU A 172 -29.02 -34.43 -13.60
N HIS A 173 -29.30 -33.87 -12.42
CA HIS A 173 -28.54 -34.04 -11.17
C HIS A 173 -28.39 -35.51 -10.73
N GLU A 174 -29.36 -36.38 -11.02
CA GLU A 174 -29.30 -37.82 -10.73
C GLU A 174 -28.12 -38.53 -11.43
N THR A 175 -27.60 -37.97 -12.53
CA THR A 175 -26.38 -38.45 -13.21
C THR A 175 -25.16 -38.41 -12.29
N HIS A 176 -25.09 -37.42 -11.38
CA HIS A 176 -24.05 -37.35 -10.34
C HIS A 176 -24.17 -38.52 -9.36
N GLY A 177 -25.39 -38.83 -8.91
CA GLY A 177 -25.66 -40.01 -8.08
C GLY A 177 -25.23 -41.30 -8.76
N ASN A 178 -25.39 -41.40 -10.09
CA ASN A 178 -24.96 -42.57 -10.86
C ASN A 178 -23.44 -42.80 -10.82
N LEU A 179 -22.64 -41.73 -10.84
CA LEU A 179 -21.18 -41.82 -10.71
C LEU A 179 -20.75 -42.29 -9.31
N LEU A 180 -21.39 -41.76 -8.26
CA LEU A 180 -21.15 -42.20 -6.88
C LEU A 180 -21.54 -43.67 -6.68
N ASN A 181 -22.67 -44.08 -7.26
CA ASN A 181 -23.12 -45.48 -7.24
C ASN A 181 -22.16 -46.40 -7.99
N ALA A 182 -21.64 -45.98 -9.15
CA ALA A 182 -20.64 -46.74 -9.90
C ALA A 182 -19.36 -46.94 -9.08
N PHE A 183 -18.89 -45.88 -8.41
CA PHE A 183 -17.74 -45.96 -7.52
C PHE A 183 -18.01 -46.95 -6.38
N ASN A 184 -19.15 -46.82 -5.70
CA ASN A 184 -19.55 -47.71 -4.61
C ASN A 184 -19.64 -49.17 -5.02
N ALA A 185 -20.23 -49.44 -6.19
CA ALA A 185 -20.37 -50.79 -6.73
C ALA A 185 -19.03 -51.44 -7.04
N GLN A 186 -18.07 -50.67 -7.57
CA GLN A 186 -16.70 -51.16 -7.82
C GLN A 186 -15.93 -51.36 -6.51
N TYR A 187 -16.03 -50.40 -5.59
CA TYR A 187 -15.23 -50.35 -4.36
C TYR A 187 -15.67 -51.40 -3.33
N HIS A 188 -16.96 -51.75 -3.26
CA HIS A 188 -17.48 -52.77 -2.35
C HIS A 188 -17.67 -54.16 -3.00
N SER A 189 -17.28 -54.33 -4.26
CA SER A 189 -17.40 -55.61 -4.94
C SER A 189 -16.51 -56.67 -4.28
N GLN A 190 -17.12 -57.76 -3.81
CA GLN A 190 -16.40 -58.87 -3.18
C GLN A 190 -15.37 -59.53 -4.13
N LYS A 191 -15.63 -59.46 -5.45
CA LYS A 191 -14.72 -59.96 -6.50
C LYS A 191 -13.45 -59.11 -6.64
N MET A 192 -13.51 -57.83 -6.29
CA MET A 192 -12.46 -56.84 -6.55
C MET A 192 -11.69 -56.44 -5.28
N ARG A 193 -12.00 -57.04 -4.12
CA ARG A 193 -11.47 -56.61 -2.82
C ARG A 193 -9.95 -56.72 -2.71
N GLU A 194 -9.36 -57.76 -3.29
CA GLU A 194 -7.91 -58.03 -3.26
C GLU A 194 -7.12 -57.15 -4.24
N THR A 195 -7.79 -56.56 -5.24
CA THR A 195 -7.20 -55.68 -6.25
C THR A 195 -7.42 -54.20 -5.95
N LEU A 196 -7.99 -53.86 -4.78
CA LEU A 196 -8.13 -52.47 -4.35
C LEU A 196 -6.78 -51.87 -3.93
N PRO A 197 -6.59 -50.56 -4.14
CA PRO A 197 -5.34 -49.92 -3.77
C PRO A 197 -5.25 -49.84 -2.24
N THR A 198 -4.06 -50.12 -1.69
CA THR A 198 -3.77 -50.06 -0.25
C THR A 198 -2.59 -49.13 0.00
N LEU A 199 -2.40 -48.71 1.26
CA LEU A 199 -1.20 -47.96 1.64
C LEU A 199 0.10 -48.76 1.43
N ILE A 200 0.05 -50.09 1.44
CA ILE A 200 1.24 -50.93 1.23
C ILE A 200 1.55 -51.07 -0.25
N SER A 201 0.53 -51.37 -1.07
CA SER A 201 0.67 -51.58 -2.51
C SER A 201 0.76 -50.29 -3.33
N GLY A 202 0.34 -49.16 -2.76
CA GLY A 202 0.18 -47.90 -3.48
C GLY A 202 -0.90 -47.97 -4.56
N ILE A 203 -0.88 -46.98 -5.46
CA ILE A 203 -1.73 -46.93 -6.66
C ILE A 203 -0.91 -47.38 -7.86
N ASN A 204 -1.37 -48.42 -8.53
CA ASN A 204 -0.76 -48.94 -9.75
C ASN A 204 -1.79 -48.93 -10.89
N PHE A 205 -1.57 -48.11 -11.93
CA PHE A 205 -2.51 -47.96 -13.05
C PHE A 205 -2.51 -49.14 -14.05
N LYS A 206 -1.68 -50.16 -13.85
CA LYS A 206 -1.80 -51.47 -14.52
C LYS A 206 -3.13 -52.14 -14.19
N PHE A 207 -3.60 -51.97 -12.94
CA PHE A 207 -4.92 -52.43 -12.55
C PHE A 207 -5.96 -51.45 -13.08
N PHE A 208 -6.72 -51.87 -14.09
CA PHE A 208 -7.78 -51.05 -14.67
C PHE A 208 -8.81 -50.60 -13.61
N LEU A 209 -9.01 -51.37 -12.54
CA LEU A 209 -9.85 -50.96 -11.40
C LEU A 209 -9.36 -49.64 -10.76
N HIS A 210 -8.05 -49.48 -10.53
CA HIS A 210 -7.50 -48.24 -9.98
C HIS A 210 -7.79 -47.07 -10.91
N GLU A 211 -7.56 -47.24 -12.21
CA GLU A 211 -7.87 -46.24 -13.22
C GLU A 211 -9.35 -45.85 -13.21
N LYS A 212 -10.27 -46.84 -13.14
CA LYS A 212 -11.72 -46.59 -13.08
C LYS A 212 -12.08 -45.73 -11.88
N LEU A 213 -11.63 -46.11 -10.66
CA LEU A 213 -11.94 -45.38 -9.43
C LEU A 213 -11.47 -43.93 -9.50
N PHE A 214 -10.26 -43.70 -10.01
CA PHE A 214 -9.70 -42.35 -10.15
C PHE A 214 -10.40 -41.52 -11.23
N ARG A 215 -10.76 -42.11 -12.38
CA ARG A 215 -11.50 -41.39 -13.44
C ARG A 215 -12.92 -41.05 -13.02
N LEU A 216 -13.62 -41.94 -12.31
CA LEU A 216 -14.93 -41.66 -11.73
C LEU A 216 -14.86 -40.50 -10.74
N MET A 217 -13.92 -40.55 -9.79
CA MET A 217 -13.75 -39.46 -8.81
C MET A 217 -13.31 -38.15 -9.46
N HIS A 218 -12.47 -38.20 -10.49
CA HIS A 218 -12.08 -37.00 -11.24
C HIS A 218 -13.29 -36.32 -11.86
N LEU A 219 -14.18 -37.08 -12.51
CA LEU A 219 -15.38 -36.53 -13.14
C LEU A 219 -16.36 -35.95 -12.11
N VAL A 220 -16.52 -36.60 -10.95
CA VAL A 220 -17.32 -36.08 -9.82
C VAL A 220 -16.79 -34.72 -9.36
N ILE A 221 -15.48 -34.62 -9.09
CA ILE A 221 -14.87 -33.34 -8.66
C ILE A 221 -15.05 -32.27 -9.74
N ARG A 222 -14.78 -32.58 -11.02
CA ARG A 222 -14.91 -31.63 -12.13
C ARG A 222 -16.32 -31.10 -12.29
N TYR A 223 -17.33 -31.97 -12.15
CA TYR A 223 -18.72 -31.55 -12.21
C TYR A 223 -19.06 -30.56 -11.10
N GLN A 224 -18.68 -30.85 -9.85
CA GLN A 224 -18.89 -29.95 -8.72
C GLN A 224 -18.20 -28.59 -8.95
N GLU A 225 -17.01 -28.60 -9.56
CA GLU A 225 -16.30 -27.36 -9.93
C GLU A 225 -17.04 -26.50 -10.97
N GLU A 226 -17.67 -27.12 -11.97
CA GLU A 226 -18.43 -26.42 -13.02
C GLU A 226 -19.80 -25.95 -12.51
N MET A 227 -20.46 -26.74 -11.66
CA MET A 227 -21.73 -26.33 -11.04
C MET A 227 -21.61 -25.03 -10.26
N LEU A 228 -20.52 -24.86 -9.49
CA LEU A 228 -20.28 -23.65 -8.71
C LEU A 228 -19.97 -22.41 -9.56
N LYS A 229 -19.67 -22.55 -10.85
CA LYS A 229 -19.51 -21.42 -11.80
C LYS A 229 -20.85 -20.96 -12.39
N ASN A 230 -21.85 -21.83 -12.46
CA ASN A 230 -23.11 -21.56 -13.12
C ASN A 230 -24.17 -21.07 -12.12
N THR A 231 -24.56 -19.81 -12.21
CA THR A 231 -25.57 -19.16 -11.33
C THR A 231 -27.01 -19.62 -11.56
N ARG A 232 -27.25 -20.64 -12.39
CA ARG A 232 -28.58 -21.07 -12.86
C ARG A 232 -29.17 -22.27 -12.10
N HIS A 233 -28.51 -22.76 -11.06
CA HIS A 233 -28.97 -23.94 -10.32
C HIS A 233 -29.87 -23.56 -9.15
N SER A 234 -30.87 -24.40 -8.84
CA SER A 234 -31.73 -24.19 -7.67
C SER A 234 -30.96 -24.51 -6.38
N ASP A 235 -31.21 -23.74 -5.31
CA ASP A 235 -30.56 -23.96 -4.00
C ASP A 235 -30.77 -25.39 -3.48
N LYS A 236 -31.93 -26.00 -3.76
CA LYS A 236 -32.26 -27.37 -3.37
C LYS A 236 -31.37 -28.41 -4.06
N THR A 237 -31.13 -28.27 -5.36
CA THR A 237 -30.24 -29.19 -6.10
C THR A 237 -28.80 -29.11 -5.59
N MET A 238 -28.36 -27.89 -5.24
CA MET A 238 -27.03 -27.69 -4.67
C MET A 238 -26.91 -28.38 -3.29
N GLU A 239 -27.95 -28.27 -2.45
CA GLU A 239 -28.00 -28.93 -1.15
C GLU A 239 -27.92 -30.45 -1.26
N GLU A 240 -28.73 -31.06 -2.12
CA GLU A 240 -28.71 -32.51 -2.32
C GLU A 240 -27.34 -33.03 -2.79
N ILE A 241 -26.67 -32.31 -3.69
CA ILE A 241 -25.33 -32.69 -4.20
C ILE A 241 -24.27 -32.59 -3.10
N ILE A 242 -24.30 -31.51 -2.30
CA ILE A 242 -23.39 -31.34 -1.15
C ILE A 242 -23.57 -32.49 -0.17
N GLU A 243 -24.81 -32.74 0.25
CA GLU A 243 -25.12 -33.75 1.25
C GLU A 243 -24.75 -35.14 0.76
N GLN A 244 -25.11 -35.50 -0.48
CA GLN A 244 -24.72 -36.77 -1.09
C GLN A 244 -23.20 -36.96 -1.12
N PHE A 245 -22.45 -35.90 -1.44
CA PHE A 245 -21.01 -35.96 -1.49
C PHE A 245 -20.39 -36.14 -0.08
N VAL A 246 -20.86 -35.39 0.92
CA VAL A 246 -20.35 -35.52 2.30
C VAL A 246 -20.68 -36.88 2.91
N VAL A 247 -21.90 -37.39 2.66
CA VAL A 247 -22.29 -38.75 3.06
C VAL A 247 -21.39 -39.78 2.39
N PHE A 248 -21.16 -39.65 1.08
CA PHE A 248 -20.27 -40.52 0.32
C PHE A 248 -18.84 -40.56 0.91
N LEU A 249 -18.25 -39.41 1.26
CA LEU A 249 -16.95 -39.36 1.93
C LEU A 249 -16.95 -40.08 3.28
N SER A 250 -18.07 -40.03 4.00
CA SER A 250 -18.22 -40.62 5.33
C SER A 250 -18.35 -42.14 5.29
N THR A 251 -19.01 -42.69 4.26
CA THR A 251 -19.31 -44.13 4.12
C THR A 251 -18.09 -45.03 3.92
N HIS A 252 -16.95 -44.49 3.49
CA HIS A 252 -15.74 -45.29 3.21
C HIS A 252 -14.68 -45.24 4.33
N SER A 253 -15.08 -44.92 5.55
CA SER A 253 -14.21 -44.85 6.73
C SER A 253 -14.05 -46.22 7.42
N PHE A 254 -13.40 -47.19 6.78
CA PHE A 254 -13.20 -48.51 7.40
C PHE A 254 -11.80 -48.66 8.03
N GLY A 255 -11.79 -48.82 9.36
CA GLY A 255 -10.65 -49.31 10.12
C GLY A 255 -11.08 -50.42 11.09
N ASN A 256 -10.66 -51.65 10.81
CA ASN A 256 -10.41 -52.67 11.83
C ASN A 256 -8.95 -53.08 11.69
N ALA A 257 -8.24 -53.20 12.81
CA ALA A 257 -6.77 -53.33 12.91
C ALA A 257 -6.14 -54.59 12.28
N LEU A 258 -6.92 -55.45 11.60
CA LEU A 258 -6.52 -56.76 11.09
C LEU A 258 -6.61 -56.90 9.55
N GLN A 259 -6.96 -55.84 8.81
CA GLN A 259 -7.04 -55.84 7.34
C GLN A 259 -5.96 -54.92 6.75
N PRO A 260 -5.40 -55.20 5.55
CA PRO A 260 -4.54 -54.25 4.86
C PRO A 260 -5.32 -52.95 4.67
N LYS A 261 -4.77 -51.82 5.11
CA LYS A 261 -5.44 -50.50 5.05
C LYS A 261 -5.68 -50.13 3.57
N THR A 262 -6.84 -50.51 3.05
CA THR A 262 -7.34 -50.05 1.74
C THR A 262 -7.46 -48.54 1.75
N LEU A 263 -7.11 -47.90 0.63
CA LEU A 263 -7.19 -46.43 0.51
C LEU A 263 -8.64 -45.99 0.59
N ASN A 264 -8.98 -45.16 1.58
CA ASN A 264 -10.32 -44.60 1.68
C ASN A 264 -10.54 -43.52 0.59
N THR A 265 -11.78 -43.03 0.47
CA THR A 265 -12.13 -42.02 -0.52
C THR A 265 -11.35 -40.71 -0.33
N LEU A 266 -11.04 -40.36 0.92
CA LEU A 266 -10.24 -39.17 1.23
C LEU A 266 -8.81 -39.31 0.68
N ASN A 267 -8.19 -40.49 0.78
CA ASN A 267 -6.88 -40.77 0.17
C ASN A 267 -6.92 -40.58 -1.36
N ILE A 268 -7.95 -41.11 -2.01
CA ILE A 268 -8.11 -41.01 -3.48
C ILE A 268 -8.30 -39.56 -3.92
N ILE A 269 -9.16 -38.80 -3.22
CA ILE A 269 -9.37 -37.38 -3.51
C ILE A 269 -8.10 -36.57 -3.28
N SER A 270 -7.36 -36.88 -2.20
CA SER A 270 -6.13 -36.15 -1.86
C SER A 270 -5.05 -36.31 -2.93
N VAL A 271 -4.99 -37.46 -3.60
CA VAL A 271 -4.07 -37.68 -4.74
C VAL A 271 -4.52 -36.89 -5.97
N LEU A 272 -5.83 -36.82 -6.24
CA LEU A 272 -6.39 -36.06 -7.37
C LEU A 272 -6.31 -34.54 -7.16
N GLU A 273 -6.47 -34.08 -5.92
CA GLU A 273 -6.59 -32.67 -5.59
C GLU A 273 -5.97 -32.39 -4.20
N PRO A 274 -4.63 -32.27 -4.09
CA PRO A 274 -3.93 -32.12 -2.80
C PRO A 274 -4.20 -30.81 -2.07
N HIS A 275 -4.72 -29.79 -2.75
CA HIS A 275 -4.90 -28.45 -2.19
C HIS A 275 -6.33 -28.17 -1.73
N ALA A 276 -7.18 -29.20 -1.61
CA ALA A 276 -8.59 -29.11 -1.20
C ALA A 276 -9.43 -28.02 -1.91
N LYS A 277 -9.07 -27.57 -3.13
CA LYS A 277 -9.70 -26.46 -3.88
C LYS A 277 -11.22 -26.57 -3.95
N TRP A 278 -11.76 -27.78 -4.01
CA TRP A 278 -13.20 -28.00 -3.96
C TRP A 278 -13.81 -27.40 -2.67
N CYS A 279 -13.22 -27.67 -1.51
CA CYS A 279 -13.64 -27.11 -0.22
C CYS A 279 -13.61 -25.57 -0.22
N LYS A 280 -12.59 -24.94 -0.84
CA LYS A 280 -12.55 -23.46 -0.99
C LYS A 280 -13.79 -22.94 -1.73
N LYS A 281 -14.19 -23.61 -2.82
CA LYS A 281 -15.33 -23.19 -3.63
C LYS A 281 -16.65 -23.34 -2.87
N TRP A 282 -16.83 -24.43 -2.14
CA TRP A 282 -18.02 -24.64 -1.30
C TRP A 282 -18.16 -23.60 -0.18
N LEU A 283 -17.05 -23.19 0.43
CA LEU A 283 -17.02 -22.20 1.51
C LEU A 283 -17.13 -20.74 1.05
N HIS A 284 -16.95 -20.46 -0.25
CA HIS A 284 -16.92 -19.10 -0.79
C HIS A 284 -18.29 -18.40 -0.74
N GLY A 285 -19.36 -19.06 -1.22
CA GLY A 285 -20.72 -18.52 -1.19
C GLY A 285 -21.36 -18.66 0.19
N LEU A 286 -22.10 -17.63 0.65
CA LEU A 286 -22.76 -17.65 1.96
C LEU A 286 -23.77 -18.82 2.09
N SER A 287 -24.59 -19.04 1.05
CA SER A 287 -25.58 -20.13 1.01
C SER A 287 -24.92 -21.50 0.99
N THR A 288 -23.99 -21.72 0.06
CA THR A 288 -23.25 -22.98 -0.08
C THR A 288 -22.43 -23.31 1.17
N ARG A 289 -21.84 -22.31 1.82
CA ARG A 289 -21.09 -22.47 3.08
C ARG A 289 -21.97 -23.00 4.19
N ARG A 290 -23.16 -22.43 4.38
CA ARG A 290 -24.11 -22.88 5.43
C ARG A 290 -24.51 -24.33 5.21
N ILE A 291 -24.86 -24.69 3.97
CA ILE A 291 -25.26 -26.06 3.63
C ILE A 291 -24.10 -27.04 3.82
N PHE A 292 -22.91 -26.69 3.35
CA PHE A 292 -21.72 -27.53 3.47
C PHE A 292 -21.31 -27.77 4.93
N VAL A 293 -21.30 -26.72 5.76
CA VAL A 293 -21.02 -26.84 7.20
C VAL A 293 -22.09 -27.69 7.90
N ALA A 294 -23.37 -27.51 7.56
CA ALA A 294 -24.46 -28.33 8.10
C ALA A 294 -24.33 -29.82 7.70
N ALA A 295 -23.96 -30.10 6.45
CA ALA A 295 -23.69 -31.46 5.99
C ALA A 295 -22.51 -32.10 6.74
N LEU A 296 -21.43 -31.36 6.98
CA LEU A 296 -20.29 -31.83 7.78
C LEU A 296 -20.68 -32.09 9.24
N ALA A 297 -21.54 -31.26 9.83
CA ALA A 297 -22.06 -31.46 11.19
C ALA A 297 -22.83 -32.78 11.34
N LYS A 298 -23.52 -33.22 10.27
CA LYS A 298 -24.22 -34.52 10.21
C LYS A 298 -23.25 -35.71 10.07
N SER A 299 -21.97 -35.47 9.80
CA SER A 299 -20.93 -36.49 9.55
C SER A 299 -19.71 -36.34 10.48
N PRO A 300 -19.86 -36.50 11.81
CA PRO A 300 -18.79 -36.25 12.77
C PRO A 300 -17.59 -37.21 12.63
N THR A 301 -17.81 -38.45 12.17
CA THR A 301 -16.74 -39.43 11.95
C THR A 301 -15.78 -39.02 10.85
N LEU A 302 -16.29 -38.42 9.76
CA LEU A 302 -15.47 -37.88 8.69
C LEU A 302 -14.60 -36.72 9.20
N LEU A 303 -15.21 -35.79 9.93
CA LEU A 303 -14.50 -34.65 10.50
C LEU A 303 -13.41 -35.10 11.48
N GLN A 304 -13.70 -36.07 12.34
CA GLN A 304 -12.71 -36.67 13.24
C GLN A 304 -11.55 -37.30 12.48
N ASN A 305 -11.81 -38.07 11.41
CA ASN A 305 -10.75 -38.68 10.60
C ASN A 305 -9.86 -37.64 9.91
N ILE A 306 -10.44 -36.53 9.45
CA ILE A 306 -9.68 -35.41 8.85
C ILE A 306 -8.78 -34.76 9.90
N VAL A 307 -9.30 -34.48 11.09
CA VAL A 307 -8.53 -33.88 12.20
C VAL A 307 -7.42 -34.81 12.68
N ASP A 308 -7.70 -36.10 12.85
CA ASP A 308 -6.71 -37.10 13.26
C ASP A 308 -5.59 -37.25 12.23
N CYS A 309 -5.92 -37.25 10.93
CA CYS A 309 -4.93 -37.29 9.85
C CYS A 309 -4.06 -36.03 9.80
N MET A 310 -4.67 -34.87 10.03
CA MET A 310 -3.96 -33.59 10.09
C MET A 310 -3.00 -33.57 11.29
N LYS A 311 -3.46 -33.89 12.50
CA LYS A 311 -2.63 -33.93 13.72
C LYS A 311 -1.46 -34.90 13.59
N HIS A 312 -1.73 -36.12 13.13
CA HIS A 312 -0.68 -37.12 12.94
C HIS A 312 0.42 -36.63 11.97
N GLY A 313 0.04 -35.95 10.89
CA GLY A 313 1.02 -35.42 9.94
C GLY A 313 1.71 -34.12 10.38
N LEU A 314 1.17 -33.37 11.35
CA LEU A 314 1.92 -32.27 12.01
C LEU A 314 3.00 -32.81 12.97
N GLU A 315 2.78 -33.98 13.57
CA GLU A 315 3.77 -34.66 14.42
C GLU A 315 4.91 -35.30 13.61
N THR A 316 4.60 -35.87 12.44
CA THR A 316 5.56 -36.58 11.58
C THR A 316 6.05 -35.73 10.41
N THR A 317 7.36 -35.63 10.16
CA THR A 317 7.86 -34.87 9.00
C THR A 317 7.38 -35.48 7.67
N PRO A 318 6.75 -34.70 6.77
CA PRO A 318 6.30 -35.19 5.46
C PRO A 318 7.45 -35.75 4.63
N ARG A 319 7.29 -36.98 4.11
CA ARG A 319 8.30 -37.63 3.24
C ARG A 319 8.26 -37.06 1.82
N SER A 320 9.38 -37.15 1.10
CA SER A 320 9.52 -36.68 -0.28
C SER A 320 8.48 -37.33 -1.21
N LEU A 321 7.86 -36.51 -2.06
CA LEU A 321 6.89 -36.96 -3.06
C LEU A 321 7.62 -37.72 -4.17
N SER A 322 7.45 -39.04 -4.23
CA SER A 322 8.02 -39.88 -5.29
C SER A 322 6.92 -40.45 -6.19
N VAL A 323 7.04 -40.24 -7.49
CA VAL A 323 6.29 -40.94 -8.53
C VAL A 323 7.30 -41.72 -9.37
N SER A 324 7.22 -43.04 -9.36
CA SER A 324 8.11 -43.89 -10.14
C SER A 324 7.44 -44.24 -11.47
N ILE A 325 8.13 -43.96 -12.57
CA ILE A 325 7.81 -44.49 -13.89
C ILE A 325 8.84 -45.57 -14.17
N SER A 326 8.42 -46.84 -14.23
CA SER A 326 9.33 -47.94 -14.58
C SER A 326 9.69 -47.84 -16.07
N GLU A 327 10.98 -47.73 -16.39
CA GLU A 327 11.48 -47.58 -17.77
C GLU A 327 11.22 -48.82 -18.64
N GLU A 328 11.01 -50.00 -18.05
CA GLU A 328 10.79 -51.24 -18.80
C GLU A 328 9.36 -51.37 -19.37
N ASP A 329 8.35 -50.72 -18.78
CA ASP A 329 6.92 -50.90 -19.15
C ASP A 329 6.07 -49.60 -19.20
N ASN A 330 6.65 -48.39 -19.04
CA ASN A 330 5.89 -47.12 -18.92
C ASN A 330 4.83 -47.15 -17.79
N GLU A 331 5.13 -47.84 -16.69
CA GLU A 331 4.18 -48.02 -15.57
C GLU A 331 4.21 -46.85 -14.59
N LEU A 332 3.08 -46.16 -14.42
CA LEU A 332 2.90 -45.11 -13.41
C LEU A 332 2.48 -45.74 -12.07
N CYS A 333 3.36 -45.69 -11.07
CA CYS A 333 3.04 -46.13 -9.70
C CYS A 333 3.22 -44.99 -8.69
N ILE A 334 2.24 -44.83 -7.80
CA ILE A 334 2.27 -43.87 -6.68
C ILE A 334 2.44 -44.66 -5.39
N SER A 335 3.53 -44.41 -4.67
CA SER A 335 3.83 -45.09 -3.41
C SER A 335 2.84 -44.73 -2.30
N GLY A 336 2.66 -45.64 -1.32
CA GLY A 336 1.88 -45.37 -0.12
C GLY A 336 2.32 -44.13 0.66
N ASN A 337 3.63 -43.94 0.80
CA ASN A 337 4.21 -42.76 1.47
C ASN A 337 3.77 -41.45 0.79
N THR A 338 3.78 -41.42 -0.55
CA THR A 338 3.32 -40.26 -1.33
C THR A 338 1.83 -39.99 -1.04
N ILE A 339 1.01 -41.03 -0.95
CA ILE A 339 -0.43 -40.91 -0.67
C ILE A 339 -0.68 -40.39 0.75
N GLU A 340 0.06 -40.87 1.74
CA GLU A 340 -0.03 -40.37 3.13
C GLU A 340 0.33 -38.89 3.21
N THR A 341 1.45 -38.47 2.60
CA THR A 341 1.85 -37.06 2.54
C THR A 341 0.78 -36.19 1.87
N LEU A 342 0.25 -36.60 0.71
CA LEU A 342 -0.79 -35.85 0.00
C LEU A 342 -2.10 -35.79 0.80
N THR A 343 -2.46 -36.87 1.50
CA THR A 343 -3.66 -36.92 2.35
C THR A 343 -3.53 -35.99 3.54
N HIS A 344 -2.38 -35.97 4.21
CA HIS A 344 -2.10 -35.02 5.28
C HIS A 344 -2.21 -33.57 4.78
N LEU A 345 -1.53 -33.22 3.68
CA LEU A 345 -1.56 -31.87 3.12
C LEU A 345 -2.98 -31.44 2.73
N HIS A 346 -3.76 -32.34 2.16
CA HIS A 346 -5.16 -32.11 1.85
C HIS A 346 -5.98 -31.79 3.10
N CYS A 347 -5.84 -32.60 4.16
CA CYS A 347 -6.54 -32.40 5.42
C CYS A 347 -6.11 -31.10 6.11
N LEU A 348 -4.82 -30.77 6.08
CA LEU A 348 -4.28 -29.53 6.63
C LEU A 348 -4.90 -28.30 5.96
N VAL A 349 -4.93 -28.27 4.62
CA VAL A 349 -5.54 -27.18 3.86
C VAL A 349 -7.06 -27.14 4.04
N PHE A 350 -7.70 -28.30 4.18
CA PHE A 350 -9.14 -28.39 4.44
C PHE A 350 -9.50 -27.75 5.78
N VAL A 351 -8.83 -28.16 6.87
CA VAL A 351 -9.05 -27.63 8.22
C VAL A 351 -8.71 -26.14 8.28
N SER A 352 -7.60 -25.72 7.67
CA SER A 352 -7.22 -24.30 7.71
C SER A 352 -8.22 -23.38 7.02
N ARG A 353 -8.88 -23.85 5.95
CA ARG A 353 -9.98 -23.13 5.31
C ARG A 353 -11.26 -23.09 6.12
N LEU A 354 -11.59 -24.15 6.85
CA LEU A 354 -12.70 -24.11 7.79
C LEU A 354 -12.44 -23.06 8.88
N CYS A 355 -11.21 -22.98 9.39
CA CYS A 355 -10.82 -21.99 10.40
C CYS A 355 -10.99 -20.55 9.90
N SER A 356 -10.77 -20.26 8.62
CA SER A 356 -10.96 -18.92 8.05
C SER A 356 -12.38 -18.38 8.19
N TYR A 357 -13.41 -19.23 8.32
CA TYR A 357 -14.80 -18.82 8.42
C TYR A 357 -15.40 -19.10 9.80
N GLU A 358 -16.22 -18.18 10.29
CA GLU A 358 -16.89 -18.31 11.59
C GLU A 358 -17.68 -19.61 11.74
N ALA A 359 -18.54 -19.93 10.77
CA ALA A 359 -19.31 -21.17 10.78
C ALA A 359 -18.44 -22.44 10.83
N GLY A 360 -17.24 -22.41 10.24
CA GLY A 360 -16.29 -23.53 10.30
C GLY A 360 -15.61 -23.64 11.66
N ARG A 361 -15.26 -22.51 12.29
CA ARG A 361 -14.74 -22.48 13.67
C ARG A 361 -15.76 -23.00 14.67
N THR A 362 -17.01 -22.55 14.56
CA THR A 362 -18.12 -23.04 15.40
C THR A 362 -18.30 -24.55 15.23
N LEU A 363 -18.29 -25.06 13.99
CA LEU A 363 -18.36 -26.49 13.73
C LEU A 363 -17.21 -27.26 14.41
N LEU A 364 -15.96 -26.78 14.30
CA LEU A 364 -14.80 -27.43 14.91
C LEU A 364 -14.84 -27.40 16.44
N ALA A 365 -15.40 -26.34 17.04
CA ALA A 365 -15.52 -26.21 18.49
C ALA A 365 -16.71 -27.01 19.08
N GLU A 366 -17.85 -27.04 18.39
CA GLU A 366 -19.11 -27.64 18.88
C GLU A 366 -19.31 -29.10 18.44
N SER A 367 -18.55 -29.58 17.45
CA SER A 367 -18.69 -30.96 16.97
C SER A 367 -18.35 -31.97 18.06
N THR A 368 -18.96 -33.16 17.99
CA THR A 368 -18.65 -34.30 18.87
C THR A 368 -17.30 -34.94 18.52
N LEU A 369 -16.25 -34.12 18.42
CA LEU A 369 -14.88 -34.57 18.31
C LEU A 369 -14.46 -35.19 19.65
N LYS A 370 -13.56 -36.16 19.60
CA LYS A 370 -13.01 -36.83 20.79
C LYS A 370 -12.28 -35.86 21.73
N ALA A 371 -11.74 -34.78 21.17
CA ALA A 371 -11.11 -33.69 21.89
C ALA A 371 -11.54 -32.35 21.27
N PRO A 372 -11.75 -31.30 22.07
CA PRO A 372 -12.10 -29.99 21.56
C PRO A 372 -10.99 -29.46 20.64
N PHE A 373 -11.38 -28.90 19.50
CA PHE A 373 -10.43 -28.28 18.57
C PHE A 373 -10.22 -26.82 18.95
N VAL A 374 -9.01 -26.47 19.38
CA VAL A 374 -8.62 -25.10 19.72
C VAL A 374 -7.76 -24.54 18.58
N VAL A 375 -8.19 -23.42 18.00
CA VAL A 375 -7.52 -22.79 16.86
C VAL A 375 -6.12 -22.28 17.24
N ALA A 376 -5.94 -21.77 18.46
CA ALA A 376 -4.64 -21.30 18.95
C ALA A 376 -3.61 -22.44 19.00
N ASP A 377 -3.97 -23.59 19.59
CA ASP A 377 -3.12 -24.78 19.65
C ASP A 377 -2.74 -25.27 18.24
N PHE A 378 -3.71 -25.27 17.32
CA PHE A 378 -3.47 -25.62 15.92
C PHE A 378 -2.45 -24.69 15.26
N LEU A 379 -2.52 -23.38 15.49
CA LEU A 379 -1.55 -22.42 14.95
C LEU A 379 -0.14 -22.63 15.54
N VAL A 380 -0.03 -22.97 16.83
CA VAL A 380 1.24 -23.32 17.49
C VAL A 380 1.84 -24.59 16.88
N GLU A 381 1.04 -25.66 16.74
CA GLU A 381 1.47 -26.92 16.14
C GLU A 381 1.90 -26.72 14.68
N MET A 382 1.17 -25.93 13.90
CA MET A 382 1.52 -25.59 12.52
C MET A 382 2.85 -24.83 12.42
N SER A 383 3.06 -23.84 13.29
CA SER A 383 4.31 -23.07 13.32
C SER A 383 5.51 -23.97 13.66
N SER A 384 5.37 -24.84 14.66
CA SER A 384 6.38 -25.83 15.02
C SER A 384 6.70 -26.82 13.88
N ALA A 385 5.67 -27.32 13.19
CA ALA A 385 5.85 -28.21 12.05
C ALA A 385 6.54 -27.51 10.86
N LEU A 386 6.15 -26.28 10.55
CA LEU A 386 6.77 -25.49 9.48
C LEU A 386 8.25 -25.19 9.77
N ASN A 387 8.61 -24.92 11.02
CA ASN A 387 10.01 -24.75 11.43
C ASN A 387 10.85 -26.02 11.16
N LYS A 388 10.31 -27.20 11.44
CA LYS A 388 10.98 -28.48 11.14
C LYS A 388 11.15 -28.70 9.64
N ILE A 389 10.09 -28.52 8.86
CA ILE A 389 10.10 -28.75 7.41
C ILE A 389 11.03 -27.76 6.70
N ALA A 390 11.07 -26.51 7.15
CA ALA A 390 11.92 -25.49 6.55
C ALA A 390 13.43 -25.82 6.67
N ALA A 391 13.83 -26.48 7.77
CA ALA A 391 15.21 -26.91 7.98
C ALA A 391 15.67 -27.99 6.97
N GLU A 392 14.76 -28.82 6.47
CA GLU A 392 15.04 -29.94 5.53
C GLU A 392 15.02 -29.52 4.04
N ALA A 393 15.10 -28.21 3.76
CA ALA A 393 15.01 -27.54 2.45
C ALA A 393 13.58 -27.45 1.86
N PRO A 394 13.30 -26.43 1.01
CA PRO A 394 11.95 -26.18 0.49
C PRO A 394 11.47 -27.34 -0.38
N SER A 395 10.28 -27.87 -0.06
CA SER A 395 9.57 -28.87 -0.84
C SER A 395 8.14 -28.40 -1.12
N GLY A 396 7.45 -28.97 -2.11
CA GLY A 396 6.04 -28.62 -2.37
C GLY A 396 5.11 -28.83 -1.16
N ALA A 397 5.52 -29.65 -0.18
CA ALA A 397 4.85 -29.81 1.10
C ALA A 397 5.00 -28.56 2.00
N TYR A 398 6.18 -27.93 2.01
CA TYR A 398 6.40 -26.66 2.72
C TYR A 398 5.49 -25.56 2.19
N ASP A 399 5.45 -25.36 0.86
CA ASP A 399 4.64 -24.29 0.25
C ASP A 399 3.15 -24.49 0.52
N THR A 400 2.68 -25.73 0.45
CA THR A 400 1.29 -26.08 0.75
C THR A 400 0.95 -25.83 2.22
N SER A 401 1.86 -26.15 3.14
CA SER A 401 1.69 -25.93 4.57
C SER A 401 1.75 -24.45 4.95
N ARG A 402 2.66 -23.67 4.34
CA ARG A 402 2.71 -22.20 4.48
C ARG A 402 1.41 -21.57 4.01
N LYS A 403 0.88 -21.99 2.86
CA LYS A 403 -0.42 -21.52 2.36
C LYS A 403 -1.57 -21.92 3.27
N ALA A 404 -1.49 -23.08 3.92
CA ALA A 404 -2.48 -23.48 4.91
C ALA A 404 -2.43 -22.55 6.14
N LEU A 405 -1.23 -22.19 6.61
CA LEU A 405 -1.04 -21.23 7.71
C LEU A 405 -1.66 -19.87 7.36
N GLN A 406 -1.36 -19.33 6.18
CA GLN A 406 -1.94 -18.06 5.72
C GLN A 406 -3.48 -18.06 5.75
N ASN A 407 -4.13 -19.18 5.37
CA ASN A 407 -5.59 -19.28 5.49
C ASN A 407 -6.04 -19.25 6.96
N ALA A 408 -5.30 -19.90 7.86
CA ALA A 408 -5.61 -19.95 9.29
C ALA A 408 -5.31 -18.62 10.02
N LEU A 409 -4.39 -17.80 9.51
CA LEU A 409 -4.10 -16.46 10.04
C LEU A 409 -5.20 -15.43 9.74
N ASN A 410 -6.08 -15.70 8.76
CA ASN A 410 -7.24 -14.85 8.42
C ASN A 410 -8.41 -14.95 9.44
N VAL A 411 -8.12 -15.34 10.68
CA VAL A 411 -9.09 -15.48 11.78
C VAL A 411 -9.20 -14.12 12.52
N PRO A 412 -10.37 -13.78 13.13
CA PRO A 412 -10.50 -12.59 13.97
C PRO A 412 -9.53 -12.58 15.15
N GLU A 413 -9.17 -11.39 15.62
CA GLU A 413 -8.05 -11.14 16.56
C GLU A 413 -8.11 -11.91 17.88
N GLY A 414 -9.32 -12.20 18.41
CA GLY A 414 -9.50 -12.88 19.70
C GLY A 414 -9.02 -14.33 19.79
N PHE A 415 -8.43 -14.89 18.73
CA PHE A 415 -7.89 -16.27 18.70
C PHE A 415 -6.37 -16.34 18.70
N HIS A 416 -5.67 -15.21 18.70
CA HIS A 416 -4.22 -15.18 18.84
C HIS A 416 -3.85 -15.13 20.33
N SER A 417 -3.24 -16.20 20.85
CA SER A 417 -2.72 -16.21 22.21
C SER A 417 -1.32 -15.61 22.26
N THR A 418 -0.96 -15.00 23.39
CA THR A 418 0.42 -14.59 23.69
C THR A 418 1.39 -15.77 23.57
N GLU A 419 0.93 -16.99 23.89
CA GLU A 419 1.67 -18.24 23.70
C GLU A 419 1.95 -18.54 22.23
N PHE A 420 1.01 -18.25 21.30
CA PHE A 420 1.24 -18.41 19.87
C PHE A 420 2.31 -17.47 19.34
N TYR A 421 2.27 -16.19 19.71
CA TYR A 421 3.30 -15.22 19.30
C TYR A 421 4.67 -15.58 19.87
N HIS A 422 4.72 -16.02 21.12
CA HIS A 422 5.96 -16.49 21.73
C HIS A 422 6.52 -17.72 21.02
N ALA A 423 5.69 -18.74 20.79
CA ALA A 423 6.09 -19.95 20.07
C ALA A 423 6.51 -19.66 18.63
N ALA A 424 5.87 -18.70 17.96
CA ALA A 424 6.22 -18.31 16.60
C ALA A 424 7.54 -17.54 16.54
N LEU A 425 7.86 -16.70 17.53
CA LEU A 425 9.02 -15.80 17.48
C LEU A 425 10.22 -16.28 18.32
N CYS A 426 10.08 -17.33 19.14
CA CYS A 426 11.14 -17.83 20.03
C CYS A 426 12.42 -18.27 19.28
N HIS A 427 12.33 -18.63 18.00
CA HIS A 427 13.51 -19.01 17.21
C HIS A 427 14.35 -17.79 16.76
N LEU A 428 13.78 -16.58 16.80
CA LEU A 428 14.45 -15.35 16.42
C LEU A 428 15.43 -14.86 17.50
N THR A 429 15.34 -15.35 18.73
CA THR A 429 16.21 -14.95 19.86
C THR A 429 17.57 -15.66 19.88
N SER A 430 17.77 -16.67 19.03
CA SER A 430 19.04 -17.43 18.97
C SER A 430 20.20 -16.59 18.39
N PRO A 431 21.42 -16.65 18.97
CA PRO A 431 22.57 -15.83 18.56
C PRO A 431 23.26 -16.24 17.24
N SER A 432 22.89 -17.36 16.60
CA SER A 432 23.42 -17.79 15.29
C SER A 432 22.73 -17.10 14.12
N ASP A 433 23.35 -17.05 12.92
CA ASP A 433 22.78 -16.48 11.67
C ASP A 433 21.27 -16.68 11.55
N VAL A 434 20.50 -15.65 11.90
CA VAL A 434 19.05 -15.73 12.03
C VAL A 434 18.44 -15.91 10.65
N LYS A 435 18.08 -17.15 10.34
CA LYS A 435 17.34 -17.48 9.14
C LYS A 435 15.86 -17.28 9.42
N ILE A 436 15.32 -16.13 9.03
CA ILE A 436 13.88 -15.89 9.08
C ILE A 436 13.23 -16.68 7.94
N TRP A 437 12.28 -17.53 8.30
CA TRP A 437 11.53 -18.30 7.31
C TRP A 437 10.37 -17.48 6.75
N PRO A 438 9.96 -17.71 5.49
CA PRO A 438 8.85 -16.97 4.90
C PRO A 438 7.53 -17.06 5.68
N HIS A 439 7.26 -18.18 6.35
CA HIS A 439 6.07 -18.31 7.21
C HIS A 439 6.16 -17.45 8.48
N THR A 440 7.36 -17.20 9.01
CA THR A 440 7.58 -16.26 10.11
C THR A 440 7.24 -14.83 9.69
N LEU A 441 7.61 -14.43 8.47
CA LEU A 441 7.23 -13.13 7.90
C LEU A 441 5.70 -13.01 7.75
N ASP A 442 5.02 -14.07 7.30
CA ASP A 442 3.55 -14.09 7.21
C ASP A 442 2.90 -13.87 8.59
N ILE A 443 3.44 -14.49 9.64
CA ILE A 443 2.95 -14.32 11.02
C ILE A 443 3.18 -12.89 11.51
N ILE A 444 4.41 -12.36 11.39
CA ILE A 444 4.72 -10.98 11.82
C ILE A 444 3.86 -9.97 11.06
N SER A 445 3.69 -10.15 9.74
CA SER A 445 2.82 -9.30 8.94
C SER A 445 1.39 -9.27 9.48
N ARG A 446 0.85 -10.42 9.91
CA ARG A 446 -0.48 -10.46 10.54
C ARG A 446 -0.49 -9.83 11.92
N MET A 447 0.57 -10.01 12.72
CA MET A 447 0.68 -9.44 14.07
C MET A 447 0.56 -7.92 14.06
N VAL A 448 1.13 -7.23 13.06
CA VAL A 448 1.02 -5.76 12.94
C VAL A 448 -0.43 -5.29 12.88
N ASP A 449 -1.34 -6.09 12.33
CA ASP A 449 -2.77 -5.73 12.22
C ASP A 449 -3.60 -6.09 13.46
N THR A 450 -2.99 -6.57 14.55
CA THR A 450 -3.71 -7.01 15.76
C THR A 450 -3.54 -6.03 16.91
N VAL A 451 -4.47 -6.01 17.88
CA VAL A 451 -4.39 -5.09 19.04
C VAL A 451 -3.11 -5.28 19.87
N ASP A 452 -2.76 -6.53 20.20
CA ASP A 452 -1.63 -6.84 21.10
C ASP A 452 -0.31 -7.10 20.35
N GLY A 453 -0.37 -7.29 19.03
CA GLY A 453 0.79 -7.67 18.21
C GLY A 453 1.90 -6.63 18.14
N PRO A 454 1.60 -5.33 17.88
CA PRO A 454 2.59 -4.26 17.88
C PRO A 454 3.38 -4.18 19.19
N GLU A 455 2.72 -4.28 20.34
CA GLU A 455 3.38 -4.28 21.66
C GLU A 455 4.33 -5.49 21.79
N PHE A 456 3.92 -6.68 21.33
CA PHE A 456 4.79 -7.85 21.36
C PHE A 456 6.00 -7.71 20.42
N LEU A 457 5.82 -7.02 19.28
CA LEU A 457 6.87 -6.82 18.30
C LEU A 457 7.90 -5.79 18.77
N THR A 458 7.50 -4.78 19.55
CA THR A 458 8.38 -3.72 20.08
C THR A 458 9.00 -4.08 21.43
N THR A 459 8.39 -5.00 22.19
CA THR A 459 8.90 -5.45 23.49
C THR A 459 9.89 -6.63 23.38
N SER A 460 10.65 -6.86 24.46
CA SER A 460 11.62 -7.95 24.52
C SER A 460 10.95 -9.32 24.72
N CYS A 461 11.09 -10.22 23.75
CA CYS A 461 10.75 -11.63 23.93
C CYS A 461 11.66 -12.26 25.00
N LYS A 462 11.13 -12.48 26.21
CA LYS A 462 11.84 -13.24 27.25
C LYS A 462 11.81 -14.73 26.91
N GLU A 463 12.97 -15.35 26.70
CA GLU A 463 13.05 -16.82 26.71
C GLU A 463 12.51 -17.37 28.04
N HIS A 464 11.96 -18.59 28.04
CA HIS A 464 11.56 -19.28 29.27
C HIS A 464 12.67 -19.18 30.34
N PRO A 465 12.32 -19.08 31.64
CA PRO A 465 13.26 -18.80 32.73
C PRO A 465 14.11 -20.02 33.08
N ALA A 466 14.90 -20.52 32.13
CA ALA A 466 15.81 -21.63 32.31
C ALA A 466 17.15 -21.35 31.62
N LYS A 467 18.01 -20.67 32.37
CA LYS A 467 19.49 -20.70 32.27
C LYS A 467 20.12 -19.91 31.10
N SER A 468 19.99 -18.59 31.12
CA SER A 468 20.99 -17.68 30.51
C SER A 468 20.79 -16.24 31.02
N GLU A 469 21.49 -15.87 32.09
CA GLU A 469 21.42 -14.51 32.68
C GLU A 469 22.27 -13.45 31.92
N LYS A 470 22.70 -13.70 30.68
CA LYS A 470 23.52 -12.75 29.91
C LYS A 470 23.23 -12.66 28.40
N ALA A 471 22.10 -13.15 27.91
CA ALA A 471 21.69 -12.88 26.53
C ALA A 471 20.93 -11.55 26.46
N VAL A 472 21.46 -10.58 25.71
CA VAL A 472 20.76 -9.33 25.40
C VAL A 472 19.42 -9.70 24.74
N SER A 473 18.31 -9.43 25.40
CA SER A 473 16.98 -9.71 24.84
C SER A 473 16.79 -8.82 23.61
N LYS A 474 16.66 -9.42 22.43
CA LYS A 474 16.51 -8.66 21.18
C LYS A 474 15.02 -8.57 20.82
N CYS A 475 14.58 -7.34 20.60
CA CYS A 475 13.27 -7.00 20.07
C CYS A 475 13.05 -7.67 18.69
N PRO A 476 11.89 -8.30 18.41
CA PRO A 476 11.59 -8.90 17.11
C PRO A 476 11.79 -7.96 15.92
N VAL A 477 11.35 -6.69 16.03
CA VAL A 477 11.52 -5.68 14.97
C VAL A 477 13.00 -5.45 14.66
N ALA A 478 13.83 -5.31 15.69
CA ALA A 478 15.27 -5.13 15.53
C ALA A 478 15.92 -6.30 14.75
N ILE A 479 15.43 -7.51 14.95
CA ILE A 479 15.89 -8.71 14.24
C ILE A 479 15.45 -8.69 12.77
N VAL A 480 14.20 -8.29 12.49
CA VAL A 480 13.67 -8.17 11.12
C VAL A 480 14.44 -7.11 10.33
N VAL A 481 14.70 -5.93 10.89
CA VAL A 481 15.48 -4.87 10.25
C VAL A 481 16.91 -5.36 9.94
N ARG A 482 17.56 -6.04 10.89
CA ARG A 482 18.86 -6.66 10.68
C ARG A 482 18.83 -7.72 9.56
N TYR A 483 17.79 -8.54 9.51
CA TYR A 483 17.62 -9.55 8.47
C TYR A 483 17.47 -8.91 7.08
N ALA A 484 16.60 -7.91 6.93
CA ALA A 484 16.44 -7.15 5.69
C ALA A 484 17.77 -6.49 5.25
N SER A 485 18.52 -5.93 6.20
CA SER A 485 19.84 -5.35 5.96
C SER A 485 20.84 -6.38 5.41
N ASN A 486 20.84 -7.59 5.96
CA ASN A 486 21.72 -8.67 5.52
C ASN A 486 21.34 -9.20 4.14
N LEU A 487 20.04 -9.29 3.83
CA LEU A 487 19.56 -9.65 2.50
C LEU A 487 20.01 -8.62 1.46
N LEU A 488 19.91 -7.33 1.76
CA LEU A 488 20.32 -6.25 0.84
C LEU A 488 21.84 -6.27 0.56
N LYS A 489 22.66 -6.70 1.52
CA LYS A 489 24.12 -6.80 1.35
C LYS A 489 24.57 -7.92 0.39
N GLN A 490 23.69 -8.89 0.08
CA GLN A 490 24.01 -10.02 -0.79
C GLN A 490 24.38 -9.57 -2.21
N PRO A 491 25.25 -10.31 -2.93
CA PRO A 491 25.50 -10.03 -4.33
C PRO A 491 24.28 -10.36 -5.20
N PHE A 492 23.98 -9.52 -6.21
CA PHE A 492 22.81 -9.67 -7.09
C PHE A 492 22.73 -11.02 -7.82
N SER A 493 23.84 -11.73 -7.98
CA SER A 493 23.91 -13.05 -8.62
C SER A 493 23.23 -14.16 -7.81
N ILE A 494 23.15 -14.02 -6.48
CA ILE A 494 22.57 -15.02 -5.57
C ILE A 494 21.39 -14.47 -4.75
N MET A 495 21.06 -13.19 -4.95
CA MET A 495 19.98 -12.51 -4.24
C MET A 495 18.61 -13.06 -4.69
N ASP A 496 17.83 -13.51 -3.72
CA ASP A 496 16.44 -13.90 -3.91
C ASP A 496 15.55 -12.65 -3.82
N ILE A 497 15.22 -12.08 -4.98
CA ILE A 497 14.48 -10.81 -5.09
C ILE A 497 13.11 -10.90 -4.41
N GLU A 498 12.39 -12.01 -4.56
CA GLU A 498 11.07 -12.18 -3.94
C GLU A 498 11.18 -12.09 -2.41
N ARG A 499 12.19 -12.73 -1.82
CA ARG A 499 12.46 -12.62 -0.38
C ARG A 499 12.87 -11.23 0.07
N VAL A 500 13.67 -10.51 -0.72
CA VAL A 500 14.02 -9.11 -0.42
C VAL A 500 12.77 -8.26 -0.41
N LEU A 501 11.94 -8.34 -1.45
CA LEU A 501 10.71 -7.56 -1.57
C LEU A 501 9.72 -7.88 -0.45
N ASP A 502 9.49 -9.15 -0.12
CA ASP A 502 8.63 -9.57 1.00
C ASP A 502 9.12 -9.01 2.33
N SER A 503 10.44 -9.02 2.55
CA SER A 503 11.05 -8.50 3.78
C SER A 503 10.92 -6.98 3.86
N PHE A 504 11.16 -6.27 2.77
CA PHE A 504 11.06 -4.81 2.72
C PHE A 504 9.61 -4.34 2.84
N HIS A 505 8.65 -5.04 2.23
CA HIS A 505 7.23 -4.79 2.43
C HIS A 505 6.81 -4.98 3.89
N LEU A 506 7.37 -5.99 4.58
CA LEU A 506 7.12 -6.16 6.01
C LEU A 506 7.70 -5.00 6.82
N VAL A 507 8.93 -4.57 6.51
CA VAL A 507 9.55 -3.42 7.18
C VAL A 507 8.73 -2.16 6.94
N GLU A 508 8.31 -1.88 5.70
CA GLU A 508 7.40 -0.77 5.34
C GLU A 508 6.15 -0.77 6.23
N LYS A 509 5.48 -1.93 6.34
CA LYS A 509 4.28 -2.10 7.18
C LYS A 509 4.56 -1.94 8.68
N LEU A 510 5.73 -2.37 9.16
CA LEU A 510 6.10 -2.20 10.57
C LEU A 510 6.18 -0.72 10.95
N PHE A 511 6.64 0.15 10.04
CA PHE A 511 6.71 1.60 10.29
C PHE A 511 5.35 2.32 10.30
N ASP A 512 4.23 1.62 10.04
CA ASP A 512 2.90 2.16 10.34
C ASP A 512 2.61 2.16 11.86
N VAL A 513 3.42 1.46 12.67
CA VAL A 513 3.37 1.47 14.13
C VAL A 513 4.34 2.52 14.67
N TYR A 514 3.85 3.42 15.52
CA TYR A 514 4.62 4.57 16.03
C TYR A 514 5.91 4.18 16.77
N ASP A 515 5.84 3.22 17.70
CA ASP A 515 6.96 2.84 18.58
C ASP A 515 8.04 1.97 17.90
N VAL A 516 7.84 1.60 16.63
CA VAL A 516 8.76 0.69 15.91
C VAL A 516 10.12 1.32 15.67
N TYR A 517 10.17 2.63 15.41
CA TYR A 517 11.45 3.31 15.19
C TYR A 517 12.33 3.25 16.45
N GLU A 518 11.80 3.62 17.61
CA GLU A 518 12.53 3.59 18.88
C GLU A 518 13.01 2.18 19.22
N ALA A 519 12.15 1.17 19.02
CA ALA A 519 12.49 -0.23 19.29
C ALA A 519 13.58 -0.80 18.36
N ALA A 520 13.81 -0.18 17.21
CA ALA A 520 14.76 -0.62 16.18
C ALA A 520 15.83 0.42 15.82
N GLN A 521 16.00 1.47 16.61
CA GLN A 521 16.94 2.56 16.30
C GLN A 521 18.37 2.06 16.07
N GLU A 522 18.95 1.31 17.02
CA GLU A 522 20.31 0.78 16.91
C GLU A 522 20.56 -0.02 15.61
N PRO A 523 19.74 -1.03 15.23
CA PRO A 523 19.96 -1.75 13.98
C PRO A 523 19.67 -0.92 12.72
N ILE A 524 18.80 0.08 12.77
CA ILE A 524 18.58 0.99 11.63
C ILE A 524 19.87 1.75 11.33
N GLU A 525 20.41 2.43 12.34
CA GLU A 525 21.61 3.27 12.24
C GLU A 525 22.87 2.44 11.94
N THR A 526 23.09 1.35 12.67
CA THR A 526 24.35 0.59 12.57
C THR A 526 24.38 -0.42 11.42
N GLN A 527 23.24 -0.83 10.87
CA GLN A 527 23.17 -1.93 9.90
C GLN A 527 22.35 -1.61 8.66
N PHE A 528 21.15 -1.02 8.80
CA PHE A 528 20.24 -0.78 7.67
C PHE A 528 20.74 0.34 6.76
N TYR A 529 20.96 1.55 7.28
CA TYR A 529 21.48 2.66 6.43
C TYR A 529 22.82 2.32 5.80
N PRO A 530 23.80 1.71 6.52
CA PRO A 530 25.03 1.23 5.88
C PRO A 530 24.79 0.15 4.81
N ALA A 531 23.77 -0.72 4.95
CA ALA A 531 23.41 -1.68 3.91
C ALA A 531 22.93 -0.97 2.65
N VAL A 532 22.08 0.03 2.81
CA VAL A 532 21.54 0.85 1.73
C VAL A 532 22.65 1.66 1.05
N ALA A 533 23.54 2.29 1.81
CA ALA A 533 24.71 2.98 1.27
C ALA A 533 25.58 2.04 0.41
N ASN A 534 25.78 0.80 0.88
CA ASN A 534 26.51 -0.22 0.12
C ASN A 534 25.77 -0.67 -1.15
N PHE A 535 24.44 -0.71 -1.12
CA PHE A 535 23.61 -0.96 -2.30
C PHE A 535 23.76 0.19 -3.31
N TYR A 536 23.66 1.44 -2.87
CA TYR A 536 23.83 2.62 -3.73
C TYR A 536 25.21 2.70 -4.37
N LYS A 537 26.29 2.39 -3.63
CA LYS A 537 27.65 2.29 -4.17
C LYS A 537 27.83 1.22 -5.26
N LYS A 538 26.95 0.21 -5.32
CA LYS A 538 27.03 -0.91 -6.29
C LYS A 538 26.18 -0.69 -7.53
N LEU A 539 25.20 0.23 -7.52
CA LEU A 539 24.29 0.51 -8.64
C LEU A 539 25.04 0.77 -9.96
N ASN A 540 26.04 1.65 -9.92
CA ASN A 540 26.83 2.03 -11.11
C ASN A 540 27.70 0.90 -11.69
N LYS A 541 27.91 -0.21 -10.96
CA LYS A 541 28.78 -1.33 -11.39
C LYS A 541 28.00 -2.53 -11.94
N CYS A 542 26.69 -2.62 -11.70
CA CYS A 542 25.89 -3.80 -12.00
C CYS A 542 24.63 -3.52 -12.83
N SER A 543 24.45 -2.28 -13.31
CA SER A 543 23.20 -1.79 -13.92
C SER A 543 22.79 -2.51 -15.21
N VAL A 544 23.74 -2.93 -16.06
CA VAL A 544 23.38 -3.42 -17.42
C VAL A 544 22.79 -4.85 -17.43
N GLU A 545 23.25 -5.76 -16.57
CA GLU A 545 22.77 -7.17 -16.60
C GLU A 545 21.59 -7.46 -15.66
N ASN A 546 21.35 -6.61 -14.64
CA ASN A 546 20.32 -6.82 -13.62
C ASN A 546 19.37 -5.62 -13.46
N GLU A 547 19.24 -4.76 -14.46
CA GLU A 547 18.49 -3.50 -14.41
C GLU A 547 17.11 -3.62 -13.77
N ASN A 548 16.27 -4.53 -14.26
CA ASN A 548 14.91 -4.75 -13.73
C ASN A 548 14.90 -5.15 -12.24
N LYS A 549 15.85 -5.98 -11.81
CA LYS A 549 15.93 -6.40 -10.39
C LYS A 549 16.36 -5.25 -9.51
N VAL A 550 17.31 -4.46 -9.98
CA VAL A 550 17.85 -3.31 -9.28
C VAL A 550 16.78 -2.23 -9.10
N GLN A 551 15.98 -1.95 -10.15
CA GLN A 551 14.85 -1.01 -10.07
C GLN A 551 13.78 -1.46 -9.06
N GLN A 552 13.44 -2.77 -9.03
CA GLN A 552 12.48 -3.30 -8.06
C GLN A 552 12.98 -3.15 -6.61
N VAL A 553 14.25 -3.46 -6.36
CA VAL A 553 14.85 -3.32 -5.02
C VAL A 553 14.98 -1.86 -4.63
N ASP A 554 15.42 -0.97 -5.54
CA ASP A 554 15.51 0.47 -5.28
C ASP A 554 14.13 1.07 -4.95
N SER A 555 13.09 0.67 -5.69
CA SER A 555 11.71 1.10 -5.38
C SER A 555 11.28 0.65 -3.98
N ALA A 556 11.58 -0.59 -3.57
CA ALA A 556 11.27 -1.09 -2.23
C ALA A 556 12.10 -0.36 -1.14
N VAL A 557 13.39 -0.11 -1.39
CA VAL A 557 14.26 0.65 -0.48
C VAL A 557 13.70 2.07 -0.26
N LYS A 558 13.33 2.78 -1.33
CA LYS A 558 12.78 4.14 -1.24
C LYS A 558 11.49 4.20 -0.44
N LYS A 559 10.58 3.22 -0.59
CA LYS A 559 9.34 3.15 0.21
C LYS A 559 9.62 2.98 1.70
N VAL A 560 10.54 2.08 2.05
CA VAL A 560 10.95 1.88 3.44
C VAL A 560 11.63 3.13 4.00
N LEU A 561 12.52 3.76 3.24
CA LEU A 561 13.18 5.00 3.65
C LEU A 561 12.18 6.14 3.86
N LEU A 562 11.19 6.31 2.97
CA LEU A 562 10.11 7.31 3.12
C LEU A 562 9.34 7.13 4.43
N LYS A 563 9.04 5.88 4.82
CA LYS A 563 8.40 5.57 6.11
C LYS A 563 9.31 5.80 7.31
N MET A 564 10.63 5.63 7.16
CA MET A 564 11.58 5.93 8.23
C MET A 564 11.75 7.43 8.44
N VAL A 565 11.85 8.21 7.36
CA VAL A 565 12.08 9.67 7.43
C VAL A 565 10.83 10.47 7.76
N SER A 566 9.64 9.87 7.71
CA SER A 566 8.44 10.48 8.30
C SER A 566 8.52 10.56 9.82
N VAL A 567 9.42 9.79 10.45
CA VAL A 567 9.74 9.92 11.87
C VAL A 567 10.89 10.92 12.03
N PRO A 568 10.74 12.00 12.85
CA PRO A 568 11.78 13.00 13.12
C PRO A 568 13.19 12.43 13.38
N LEU A 569 13.31 11.46 14.28
CA LEU A 569 14.59 10.80 14.60
C LEU A 569 15.14 10.00 13.42
N GLY A 570 14.26 9.41 12.61
CA GLY A 570 14.63 8.70 11.38
C GLY A 570 15.22 9.61 10.32
N LEU A 571 14.66 10.81 10.16
CA LEU A 571 15.23 11.81 9.26
C LEU A 571 16.60 12.28 9.76
N GLN A 572 16.72 12.60 11.06
CA GLN A 572 17.99 13.02 11.67
C GLN A 572 19.09 11.96 11.49
N ALA A 573 18.78 10.70 11.79
CA ALA A 573 19.72 9.60 11.64
C ALA A 573 20.12 9.35 10.17
N LEU A 574 19.19 9.50 9.22
CA LEU A 574 19.49 9.33 7.81
C LEU A 574 20.43 10.42 7.27
N VAL A 575 20.31 11.65 7.74
CA VAL A 575 21.15 12.78 7.30
C VAL A 575 22.63 12.53 7.60
N SER A 576 22.93 11.83 8.70
CA SER A 576 24.29 11.38 9.02
C SER A 576 24.87 10.43 7.96
N GLU A 577 24.03 9.71 7.22
CA GLU A 577 24.38 8.82 6.10
C GLU A 577 24.21 9.54 4.76
N LYS A 578 25.06 10.57 4.55
CA LYS A 578 25.02 11.52 3.42
C LYS A 578 24.66 10.91 2.06
N LEU A 579 25.31 9.82 1.65
CA LEU A 579 25.03 9.18 0.35
C LEU A 579 23.57 8.71 0.23
N VAL A 580 23.03 8.10 1.29
CA VAL A 580 21.66 7.58 1.25
C VAL A 580 20.66 8.72 1.21
N PHE A 581 20.90 9.78 1.99
CA PHE A 581 20.08 10.97 1.99
C PHE A 581 20.05 11.67 0.63
N GLU A 582 21.22 11.88 0.01
CA GLU A 582 21.33 12.49 -1.33
C GLU A 582 20.63 11.65 -2.42
N GLU A 583 20.87 10.34 -2.44
CA GLU A 583 20.25 9.43 -3.42
C GLU A 583 18.74 9.30 -3.22
N LEU A 584 18.25 9.40 -1.99
CA LEU A 584 16.81 9.43 -1.71
C LEU A 584 16.17 10.70 -2.30
N ILE A 585 16.75 11.88 -2.07
CA ILE A 585 16.27 13.14 -2.66
C ILE A 585 16.30 13.04 -4.19
N ARG A 586 17.44 12.68 -4.78
CA ARG A 586 17.60 12.53 -6.25
C ARG A 586 16.61 11.52 -6.83
N GLY A 587 16.41 10.40 -6.13
CA GLY A 587 15.54 9.32 -6.56
C GLY A 587 14.05 9.62 -6.45
N LEU A 588 13.64 10.49 -5.53
CA LEU A 588 12.25 10.91 -5.33
C LEU A 588 11.87 12.15 -6.14
N ILE A 589 12.85 12.98 -6.52
CA ILE A 589 12.58 14.16 -7.34
C ILE A 589 12.21 13.80 -8.78
N VAL A 590 12.68 12.67 -9.31
CA VAL A 590 12.36 12.20 -10.67
C VAL A 590 10.86 11.96 -10.85
N PRO A 591 10.17 11.20 -9.98
CA PRO A 591 8.70 11.13 -9.97
C PRO A 591 8.01 12.50 -9.91
N LEU A 592 8.52 13.44 -9.11
CA LEU A 592 7.97 14.79 -9.02
C LEU A 592 8.04 15.54 -10.35
N ARG A 593 9.05 15.29 -11.20
CA ARG A 593 9.10 15.86 -12.57
C ARG A 593 7.91 15.44 -13.44
N ALA A 594 7.28 14.31 -13.14
CA ALA A 594 6.16 13.77 -13.92
C ALA A 594 4.79 14.05 -13.28
N THR A 595 4.67 13.92 -11.96
CA THR A 595 3.41 14.09 -11.21
C THR A 595 3.70 14.48 -9.76
N TRP A 596 2.93 15.41 -9.21
CA TRP A 596 3.15 15.90 -7.84
C TRP A 596 2.25 15.25 -6.76
N SER A 597 1.40 14.31 -7.15
CA SER A 597 0.37 13.67 -6.32
C SER A 597 0.77 12.98 -5.00
N SER A 598 2.06 12.86 -4.66
CA SER A 598 2.51 12.12 -3.47
C SER A 598 2.85 13.07 -2.32
N THR A 599 1.94 13.17 -1.36
CA THR A 599 2.10 13.95 -0.12
C THR A 599 3.33 13.54 0.68
N ASP A 600 3.59 12.24 0.84
CA ASP A 600 4.76 11.71 1.56
C ASP A 600 6.08 12.19 0.96
N ILE A 601 6.17 12.18 -0.38
CA ILE A 601 7.37 12.65 -1.09
C ILE A 601 7.51 14.16 -0.92
N VAL A 602 6.44 14.92 -1.11
CA VAL A 602 6.45 16.38 -0.97
C VAL A 602 6.82 16.81 0.45
N SER A 603 6.25 16.15 1.46
CA SER A 603 6.54 16.39 2.87
C SER A 603 8.02 16.11 3.20
N PHE A 604 8.55 14.98 2.73
CA PHE A 604 9.97 14.66 2.89
C PHE A 604 10.87 15.69 2.20
N ILE A 605 10.58 16.08 0.96
CA ILE A 605 11.38 17.05 0.20
C ILE A 605 11.37 18.43 0.89
N SER A 606 10.20 18.88 1.36
CA SER A 606 10.08 20.12 2.14
C SER A 606 10.92 20.07 3.42
N SER A 607 10.89 18.94 4.12
CA SER A 607 11.68 18.71 5.34
C SER A 607 13.18 18.59 5.08
N ALA A 608 13.58 18.01 3.95
CA ALA A 608 14.99 17.86 3.56
C ALA A 608 15.69 19.22 3.40
N GLY A 609 14.95 20.28 3.04
CA GLY A 609 15.47 21.65 2.92
C GLY A 609 15.99 22.26 4.23
N TYR A 610 15.65 21.70 5.40
CA TYR A 610 16.21 22.16 6.68
C TYR A 610 17.71 21.87 6.82
N PHE A 611 18.24 20.92 6.04
CA PHE A 611 19.63 20.51 6.08
C PHE A 611 20.41 21.10 4.91
N ASP A 612 21.63 21.57 5.16
CA ASP A 612 22.48 22.12 4.09
C ASP A 612 22.73 21.13 2.95
N THR A 613 22.92 19.85 3.27
CA THR A 613 23.06 18.80 2.26
C THR A 613 21.78 18.69 1.40
N GLY A 614 20.61 18.77 2.04
CA GLY A 614 19.33 18.70 1.34
C GLY A 614 19.11 19.93 0.46
N TYR A 615 19.33 21.13 1.00
CA TYR A 615 19.29 22.39 0.24
C TYR A 615 20.16 22.32 -1.01
N ASN A 616 21.43 21.92 -0.87
CA ASN A 616 22.38 21.91 -1.99
C ASN A 616 21.95 20.93 -3.10
N VAL A 617 21.43 19.76 -2.72
CA VAL A 617 20.89 18.79 -3.69
C VAL A 617 19.61 19.30 -4.34
N LEU A 618 18.73 19.96 -3.59
CA LEU A 618 17.50 20.54 -4.13
C LEU A 618 17.80 21.68 -5.10
N ALA A 619 18.73 22.58 -4.77
CA ALA A 619 19.15 23.67 -5.63
C ALA A 619 19.74 23.16 -6.96
N ASP A 620 20.55 22.09 -6.91
CA ASP A 620 21.10 21.41 -8.10
C ASP A 620 20.01 20.78 -8.99
N LEU A 621 18.89 20.33 -8.40
CA LEU A 621 17.84 19.63 -9.13
C LEU A 621 16.66 20.53 -9.54
N ALA A 622 16.46 21.66 -8.85
CA ALA A 622 15.30 22.53 -8.96
C ALA A 622 15.02 23.04 -10.40
N PRO A 623 16.02 23.52 -11.17
CA PRO A 623 15.79 24.02 -12.53
C PRO A 623 15.17 22.95 -13.45
N HIS A 624 15.66 21.71 -13.36
CA HIS A 624 15.17 20.59 -14.17
C HIS A 624 13.80 20.08 -13.72
N VAL A 625 13.48 20.21 -12.43
CA VAL A 625 12.21 19.72 -11.88
C VAL A 625 11.08 20.67 -12.25
N LEU A 626 11.27 21.97 -12.02
CA LEU A 626 10.24 22.96 -12.28
C LEU A 626 9.99 23.21 -13.76
N SER A 627 11.03 23.22 -14.61
CA SER A 627 10.87 23.45 -16.06
C SER A 627 9.92 22.47 -16.75
N THR A 628 10.00 21.18 -16.42
CA THR A 628 9.10 20.15 -16.99
C THR A 628 7.65 20.34 -16.55
N LEU A 629 7.46 20.84 -15.32
CA LEU A 629 6.15 20.96 -14.70
C LEU A 629 5.47 22.27 -15.10
N LEU A 630 6.23 23.37 -15.12
CA LEU A 630 5.80 24.66 -15.64
C LEU A 630 5.45 24.55 -17.13
N SER A 631 6.28 23.92 -17.96
CA SER A 631 5.92 23.72 -19.39
C SER A 631 4.60 22.97 -19.58
N ARG A 632 4.32 21.96 -18.75
CA ARG A 632 3.04 21.24 -18.78
C ARG A 632 1.85 22.09 -18.33
N ILE A 633 2.03 22.97 -17.35
CA ILE A 633 0.98 23.89 -16.88
C ILE A 633 0.78 25.02 -17.90
N CYS A 634 1.86 25.59 -18.42
CA CYS A 634 1.85 26.64 -19.45
C CYS A 634 1.21 26.16 -20.76
N ALA A 635 1.30 24.87 -21.10
CA ALA A 635 0.57 24.27 -22.23
C ALA A 635 -0.96 24.42 -22.14
N ASN A 636 -1.52 24.76 -20.96
CA ASN A 636 -2.94 25.10 -20.83
C ASN A 636 -3.32 26.33 -21.67
N VAL A 637 -2.42 27.31 -21.81
CA VAL A 637 -2.63 28.56 -22.58
C VAL A 637 -2.77 28.27 -24.08
N GLU A 638 -2.08 27.25 -24.56
CA GLU A 638 -2.08 26.84 -25.97
C GLU A 638 -3.26 25.93 -26.32
N ASN A 639 -3.94 25.39 -25.32
CA ASN A 639 -5.03 24.46 -25.54
C ASN A 639 -6.33 25.20 -25.87
N PRO A 640 -6.90 24.99 -27.08
CA PRO A 640 -8.13 25.68 -27.49
C PRO A 640 -9.34 25.42 -26.57
N ARG A 641 -9.32 24.34 -25.78
CA ARG A 641 -10.39 24.00 -24.83
C ARG A 641 -10.36 24.83 -23.55
N PHE A 642 -9.21 25.42 -23.21
CA PHE A 642 -9.00 26.14 -21.96
C PHE A 642 -8.84 27.66 -22.16
N PHE A 643 -9.00 28.14 -23.39
CA PHE A 643 -8.81 29.56 -23.76
C PHE A 643 -9.58 30.57 -22.91
N TYR A 644 -10.76 30.22 -22.39
CA TYR A 644 -11.58 31.12 -21.57
C TYR A 644 -11.10 31.21 -20.10
N ASP A 645 -10.43 30.17 -19.59
CA ASP A 645 -9.91 30.10 -18.23
C ASP A 645 -8.82 29.01 -18.12
N PRO A 646 -7.59 29.29 -18.59
CA PRO A 646 -6.52 28.29 -18.66
C PRO A 646 -5.97 27.90 -17.28
N TRP A 647 -6.31 28.68 -16.25
CA TRP A 647 -5.75 28.57 -14.91
C TRP A 647 -6.69 27.91 -13.90
N LYS A 648 -7.98 27.78 -14.22
CA LYS A 648 -8.96 27.01 -13.42
C LYS A 648 -8.99 25.53 -13.80
N GLN A 649 -7.84 24.87 -13.68
CA GLN A 649 -7.67 23.46 -14.00
C GLN A 649 -7.09 22.70 -12.79
N GLU A 650 -7.43 21.42 -12.65
CA GLU A 650 -7.00 20.58 -11.51
C GLU A 650 -5.47 20.50 -11.39
N ASN A 651 -4.73 20.56 -12.51
CA ASN A 651 -3.27 20.59 -12.51
C ASN A 651 -2.67 21.89 -11.95
N VAL A 652 -3.39 23.00 -12.02
CA VAL A 652 -2.97 24.28 -11.43
C VAL A 652 -3.23 24.27 -9.92
N ASP A 653 -4.39 23.75 -9.49
CA ASP A 653 -4.69 23.58 -8.06
C ASP A 653 -3.66 22.64 -7.38
N GLU A 654 -3.30 21.52 -8.03
CA GLU A 654 -2.26 20.60 -7.55
C GLU A 654 -0.90 21.29 -7.43
N PHE A 655 -0.53 22.10 -8.43
CA PHE A 655 0.71 22.88 -8.40
C PHE A 655 0.74 23.91 -7.26
N LEU A 656 -0.31 24.71 -7.11
CA LEU A 656 -0.40 25.75 -6.08
C LEU A 656 -0.39 25.14 -4.66
N HIS A 657 -1.10 24.04 -4.47
CA HIS A 657 -1.10 23.32 -3.20
C HIS A 657 0.31 22.89 -2.81
N ILE A 658 1.11 22.45 -3.77
CA ILE A 658 2.42 21.91 -3.47
C ILE A 658 3.49 22.98 -3.37
N LEU A 659 3.37 24.04 -4.18
CA LEU A 659 4.12 25.26 -3.97
C LEU A 659 3.91 25.78 -2.54
N THR A 660 2.67 25.71 -2.01
CA THR A 660 2.37 26.03 -0.61
C THR A 660 3.12 25.12 0.37
N LEU A 661 3.15 23.80 0.11
CA LEU A 661 3.85 22.84 0.99
C LEU A 661 5.38 23.01 0.98
N PHE A 662 5.98 23.35 -0.15
CA PHE A 662 7.40 23.70 -0.21
C PHE A 662 7.69 25.05 0.45
N SER A 663 6.72 25.95 0.44
CA SER A 663 6.79 27.26 1.09
C SER A 663 6.65 27.20 2.61
N LEU A 664 6.36 26.03 3.20
CA LEU A 664 6.46 25.83 4.65
C LEU A 664 7.91 25.99 5.15
N ASN A 665 8.89 25.68 4.30
CA ASN A 665 10.31 25.80 4.61
C ASN A 665 10.98 26.80 3.68
N PHE A 666 11.40 27.94 4.21
CA PHE A 666 12.07 28.99 3.44
C PHE A 666 13.30 28.47 2.68
N ASN A 667 14.12 27.61 3.28
CA ASN A 667 15.32 27.09 2.60
C ASN A 667 14.95 26.18 1.41
N CYS A 668 13.87 25.40 1.54
CA CYS A 668 13.34 24.63 0.42
C CYS A 668 12.86 25.55 -0.69
N PHE A 669 12.04 26.56 -0.36
CA PHE A 669 11.58 27.56 -1.34
C PHE A 669 12.74 28.29 -2.03
N ALA A 670 13.73 28.76 -1.27
CA ALA A 670 14.89 29.46 -1.78
C ALA A 670 15.72 28.59 -2.74
N ALA A 671 15.84 27.28 -2.47
CA ALA A 671 16.49 26.34 -3.39
C ALA A 671 15.79 26.27 -4.76
N PHE A 672 14.47 26.45 -4.79
CA PHE A 672 13.68 26.52 -6.03
C PHE A 672 13.69 27.89 -6.72
N MET A 673 14.23 28.92 -6.07
CA MET A 673 14.35 30.29 -6.58
C MET A 673 15.72 30.58 -7.23
N VAL A 674 16.61 29.59 -7.33
CA VAL A 674 17.93 29.76 -7.95
C VAL A 674 17.79 29.92 -9.46
N ASN A 675 18.35 31.01 -9.99
CA ASN A 675 18.39 31.29 -11.43
C ASN A 675 19.71 30.80 -12.02
N ASP A 676 19.67 29.86 -12.97
CA ASP A 676 20.81 29.52 -13.82
C ASP A 676 21.02 30.61 -14.87
N SER A 677 21.41 31.82 -14.44
CA SER A 677 21.69 32.94 -15.34
C SER A 677 23.04 32.83 -16.08
N GLU A 678 23.71 31.67 -16.05
CA GLU A 678 25.01 31.47 -16.70
C GLU A 678 25.00 30.52 -17.92
N LEU A 679 23.88 29.91 -18.30
CA LEU A 679 23.90 28.87 -19.35
C LEU A 679 23.23 29.15 -20.70
N ASP A 680 22.43 30.20 -20.91
CA ASP A 680 21.92 30.51 -22.26
C ASP A 680 21.77 32.04 -22.46
N ASP A 681 22.86 32.70 -22.90
CA ASP A 681 22.81 34.00 -23.60
C ASP A 681 22.81 33.78 -25.12
N ASP A 682 22.10 32.74 -25.57
CA ASP A 682 21.76 32.55 -26.98
C ASP A 682 20.36 33.15 -27.16
N GLY A 683 20.29 34.33 -27.78
CA GLY A 683 19.08 35.14 -27.97
C GLY A 683 17.98 34.53 -28.85
N GLU A 684 17.56 33.30 -28.57
CA GLU A 684 16.29 32.75 -29.00
C GLU A 684 15.22 33.14 -27.96
N GLU A 685 14.11 33.74 -28.42
CA GLU A 685 12.93 34.01 -27.60
C GLU A 685 12.46 32.69 -26.95
N LYS A 686 12.74 32.49 -25.66
CA LYS A 686 12.22 31.35 -24.90
C LYS A 686 10.69 31.54 -24.77
N ASP A 687 9.92 30.77 -25.53
CA ASP A 687 8.43 30.80 -25.53
C ASP A 687 7.80 30.35 -24.18
N TYR A 688 8.57 29.75 -23.26
CA TYR A 688 8.07 29.21 -21.97
C TYR A 688 8.92 29.60 -20.76
N LEU A 689 8.25 29.74 -19.61
CA LEU A 689 8.87 29.92 -18.29
C LEU A 689 9.65 28.68 -17.87
N SER A 690 10.90 28.86 -17.45
CA SER A 690 11.84 27.79 -17.15
C SER A 690 11.99 27.50 -15.64
N ASN A 691 11.69 28.48 -14.78
CA ASN A 691 11.88 28.37 -13.33
C ASN A 691 10.85 29.20 -12.55
N LEU A 692 10.82 29.02 -11.22
CA LEU A 692 9.87 29.71 -10.33
C LEU A 692 10.13 31.22 -10.25
N SER A 693 11.39 31.66 -10.36
CA SER A 693 11.72 33.09 -10.35
C SER A 693 11.10 33.81 -11.54
N GLU A 694 11.21 33.25 -12.75
CA GLU A 694 10.58 33.80 -13.96
C GLU A 694 9.05 33.85 -13.82
N LEU A 695 8.43 32.82 -13.23
CA LEU A 695 6.98 32.81 -12.99
C LEU A 695 6.54 33.92 -12.02
N LEU A 696 7.28 34.12 -10.92
CA LEU A 696 6.97 35.18 -9.96
C LEU A 696 7.29 36.57 -10.52
N GLN A 697 8.26 36.70 -11.42
CA GLN A 697 8.48 37.94 -12.18
C GLN A 697 7.33 38.22 -13.15
N ALA A 698 6.75 37.20 -13.79
CA ALA A 698 5.58 37.36 -14.65
C ALA A 698 4.35 37.90 -13.90
N ALA A 699 4.24 37.62 -12.59
CA ALA A 699 3.22 38.24 -11.74
C ALA A 699 3.29 39.78 -11.75
N MET A 700 4.47 40.35 -12.02
CA MET A 700 4.70 41.80 -12.03
C MET A 700 4.51 42.46 -13.40
N ASN A 701 4.26 41.68 -14.44
CA ASN A 701 4.09 42.17 -15.81
C ASN A 701 2.65 41.91 -16.27
N GLU A 702 1.82 42.98 -16.32
CA GLU A 702 0.42 42.90 -16.76
C GLU A 702 0.26 42.35 -18.19
N ASP A 703 1.25 42.61 -19.06
CA ASP A 703 1.24 42.15 -20.46
C ASP A 703 1.62 40.67 -20.60
N SER A 704 2.04 40.01 -19.51
CA SER A 704 2.41 38.60 -19.55
C SER A 704 1.17 37.70 -19.62
N SER A 705 1.17 36.75 -20.55
CA SER A 705 0.15 35.68 -20.61
C SER A 705 0.09 34.82 -19.33
N TYR A 706 1.15 34.86 -18.52
CA TYR A 706 1.29 34.12 -17.27
C TYR A 706 1.01 34.98 -16.02
N HIS A 707 0.64 36.26 -16.17
CA HIS A 707 0.41 37.20 -15.07
C HIS A 707 -0.52 36.62 -13.99
N HIS A 708 -1.67 36.08 -14.39
CA HIS A 708 -2.64 35.49 -13.45
C HIS A 708 -2.09 34.27 -12.69
N LEU A 709 -1.39 33.36 -13.38
CA LEU A 709 -0.74 32.21 -12.72
C LEU A 709 0.36 32.68 -11.75
N GLY A 710 1.11 33.73 -12.13
CA GLY A 710 2.10 34.38 -11.28
C GLY A 710 1.48 34.95 -10.01
N LEU A 711 0.34 35.65 -10.12
CA LEU A 711 -0.41 36.17 -8.96
C LEU A 711 -0.94 35.06 -8.05
N LEU A 712 -1.49 33.99 -8.64
CA LEU A 712 -1.95 32.82 -7.86
C LEU A 712 -0.78 32.16 -7.11
N SER A 713 0.36 32.04 -7.77
CA SER A 713 1.59 31.48 -7.18
C SER A 713 2.13 32.38 -6.07
N LEU A 714 2.14 33.70 -6.27
CA LEU A 714 2.52 34.67 -5.25
C LEU A 714 1.59 34.58 -4.04
N ASN A 715 0.27 34.58 -4.25
CA ASN A 715 -0.72 34.45 -3.18
C ASN A 715 -0.56 33.15 -2.38
N ALA A 716 -0.14 32.06 -3.02
CA ALA A 716 0.10 30.77 -2.38
C ALA A 716 1.31 30.75 -1.43
N VAL A 717 2.24 31.72 -1.51
CA VAL A 717 3.51 31.68 -0.77
C VAL A 717 3.74 32.87 0.17
N ILE A 718 3.09 34.01 -0.05
CA ILE A 718 3.30 35.25 0.73
C ILE A 718 2.84 35.19 2.19
N TRP A 719 2.11 34.16 2.60
CA TRP A 719 1.73 33.95 4.01
C TRP A 719 2.93 33.56 4.88
N ASN A 720 4.00 33.01 4.29
CA ASN A 720 5.26 32.79 4.98
C ASN A 720 6.05 34.09 5.00
N LEU A 721 6.28 34.65 6.19
CA LEU A 721 6.92 35.95 6.35
C LEU A 721 8.36 36.01 5.83
N ASP A 722 9.13 34.93 5.94
CA ASP A 722 10.50 34.88 5.41
C ASP A 722 10.49 34.92 3.88
N ILE A 723 9.55 34.21 3.25
CA ILE A 723 9.34 34.24 1.80
C ILE A 723 8.83 35.61 1.36
N TYR A 724 7.87 36.19 2.07
CA TYR A 724 7.34 37.52 1.80
C TYR A 724 8.47 38.56 1.75
N VAL A 725 9.30 38.59 2.79
CA VAL A 725 10.43 39.53 2.89
C VAL A 725 11.47 39.30 1.79
N TYR A 726 11.80 38.04 1.51
CA TYR A 726 12.70 37.66 0.43
C TYR A 726 12.18 38.11 -0.94
N LEU A 727 10.89 37.91 -1.22
CA LEU A 727 10.24 38.34 -2.45
C LEU A 727 10.08 39.86 -2.52
N LEU A 728 9.88 40.52 -1.38
CA LEU A 728 9.82 41.99 -1.32
C LEU A 728 11.16 42.59 -1.72
N ASN A 729 12.27 42.01 -1.25
CA ASN A 729 13.61 42.42 -1.63
C ASN A 729 13.92 42.11 -3.10
N SER A 730 13.62 40.90 -3.57
CA SER A 730 13.99 40.44 -4.92
C SER A 730 13.09 40.97 -6.05
N LEU A 731 11.79 41.17 -5.80
CA LEU A 731 10.81 41.58 -6.82
C LEU A 731 10.20 42.96 -6.57
N ASN A 732 10.25 43.49 -5.34
CA ASN A 732 9.54 44.71 -4.94
C ASN A 732 8.05 44.69 -5.31
N PHE A 733 7.43 43.51 -5.17
CA PHE A 733 6.10 43.25 -5.71
C PHE A 733 5.01 44.13 -5.11
N GLN A 734 5.15 44.55 -3.85
CA GLN A 734 4.15 45.41 -3.19
C GLN A 734 3.99 46.74 -3.94
N LYS A 735 5.10 47.38 -4.31
CA LYS A 735 5.04 48.63 -5.08
C LYS A 735 4.48 48.39 -6.48
N ALA A 736 4.95 47.35 -7.16
CA ALA A 736 4.49 47.01 -8.50
C ALA A 736 2.97 46.75 -8.53
N LEU A 737 2.43 45.96 -7.59
CA LEU A 737 0.99 45.67 -7.51
C LEU A 737 0.16 46.91 -7.15
N LEU A 738 0.68 47.80 -6.28
CA LEU A 738 0.00 49.06 -5.97
C LEU A 738 -0.04 50.00 -7.19
N ASP A 739 1.01 50.01 -8.01
CA ASP A 739 1.05 50.81 -9.23
C ASP A 739 0.08 50.24 -10.29
N MET A 740 0.05 48.91 -10.48
CA MET A 740 -0.95 48.20 -11.31
C MET A 740 -2.40 48.46 -10.85
N GLN A 741 -2.65 48.47 -9.53
CA GLN A 741 -3.97 48.77 -8.98
C GLN A 741 -4.43 50.20 -9.30
N LYS A 742 -3.52 51.18 -9.27
CA LYS A 742 -3.85 52.57 -9.65
C LYS A 742 -4.23 52.67 -11.12
N GLU A 743 -3.52 51.95 -12.00
CA GLU A 743 -3.79 51.91 -13.43
C GLU A 743 -5.12 51.20 -13.76
N SER A 744 -5.53 50.24 -12.93
CA SER A 744 -6.77 49.48 -13.06
C SER A 744 -8.03 50.17 -12.49
N THR A 745 -7.90 51.33 -11.83
CA THR A 745 -9.05 52.01 -11.19
C THR A 745 -9.86 52.82 -12.21
N ILE A 746 -11.04 52.33 -12.60
CA ILE A 746 -11.96 53.02 -13.51
C ILE A 746 -12.67 54.18 -12.79
N VAL A 747 -12.36 55.42 -13.17
CA VAL A 747 -13.11 56.61 -12.74
C VAL A 747 -14.44 56.68 -13.51
N LEU A 748 -15.55 56.36 -12.86
CA LEU A 748 -16.89 56.58 -13.40
C LEU A 748 -17.30 58.05 -13.19
N GLU A 749 -17.10 58.89 -14.21
CA GLU A 749 -17.78 60.20 -14.28
C GLU A 749 -19.29 59.98 -14.47
N ILE A 750 -20.06 60.17 -13.40
CA ILE A 750 -21.52 60.21 -13.49
C ILE A 750 -21.91 61.50 -14.23
N ARG A 751 -22.16 61.41 -15.54
CA ARG A 751 -22.94 62.43 -16.26
C ARG A 751 -24.35 62.40 -15.70
N LYS A 752 -24.76 63.47 -15.00
CA LYS A 752 -26.16 63.71 -14.66
C LYS A 752 -26.92 63.92 -15.96
N GLU A 753 -27.79 62.97 -16.32
CA GLU A 753 -28.85 63.19 -17.30
C GLU A 753 -29.86 64.17 -16.68
N GLU A 754 -29.98 65.34 -17.30
CA GLU A 754 -31.03 66.31 -17.01
C GLU A 754 -32.37 65.74 -17.48
N ALA A 755 -33.36 65.72 -16.57
CA ALA A 755 -34.75 65.48 -16.91
C ALA A 755 -35.41 66.84 -17.22
N ASP A 756 -35.95 66.96 -18.43
CA ASP A 756 -36.91 67.99 -18.84
C ASP A 756 -38.20 67.89 -18.00
N ASP A 757 -38.63 68.99 -17.38
CA ASP A 757 -39.86 69.71 -17.78
C ASP A 757 -40.14 70.96 -16.91
N GLU A 758 -40.29 72.10 -17.61
CA GLU A 758 -41.25 73.21 -17.42
C GLU A 758 -41.46 73.91 -16.04
N THR A 759 -40.96 75.16 -15.87
CA THR A 759 -41.73 76.45 -15.96
C THR A 759 -41.04 77.67 -15.30
N ASP A 760 -40.94 78.76 -16.09
CA ASP A 760 -40.85 80.22 -15.81
C ASP A 760 -40.50 80.79 -14.40
N TYR A 761 -39.39 81.54 -14.28
CA TYR A 761 -39.34 83.03 -14.28
C TYR A 761 -37.88 83.55 -14.12
N GLU A 762 -37.63 84.72 -14.70
CA GLU A 762 -36.38 85.47 -14.93
C GLU A 762 -35.48 85.86 -13.70
N PRO A 763 -34.24 86.35 -13.95
CA PRO A 763 -33.06 86.18 -13.08
C PRO A 763 -32.75 87.38 -12.17
N ALA A 764 -31.98 87.13 -11.09
CA ALA A 764 -31.26 88.18 -10.38
C ALA A 764 -29.86 87.71 -9.97
N VAL A 765 -28.90 88.52 -10.38
CA VAL A 765 -27.46 88.46 -10.15
C VAL A 765 -27.13 88.65 -8.67
N GLU A 766 -26.21 87.86 -8.13
CA GLU A 766 -25.08 88.35 -7.32
C GLU A 766 -24.05 87.23 -7.05
N ASN A 767 -22.83 87.48 -7.53
CA ASN A 767 -21.61 86.75 -7.20
C ASN A 767 -21.19 87.10 -5.76
N ASP A 768 -20.81 86.11 -4.95
CA ASP A 768 -19.41 85.81 -4.60
C ASP A 768 -19.27 84.97 -3.33
N GLU A 769 -18.30 84.05 -3.40
CA GLU A 769 -17.51 83.43 -2.31
C GLU A 769 -18.19 82.47 -1.31
N ASP A 770 -18.13 81.17 -1.60
CA ASP A 770 -17.42 80.21 -0.73
C ASP A 770 -17.19 78.85 -1.45
N ASN A 771 -15.93 78.61 -1.81
CA ASN A 771 -15.45 77.32 -2.33
C ASN A 771 -15.43 76.29 -1.18
N LYS A 772 -16.47 75.45 -1.09
CA LYS A 772 -16.37 74.13 -0.44
C LYS A 772 -16.05 73.07 -1.50
N PRO A 773 -14.95 72.31 -1.38
CA PRO A 773 -14.87 71.05 -2.08
C PRO A 773 -15.79 70.05 -1.34
N GLU A 774 -16.88 69.64 -2.00
CA GLU A 774 -17.66 68.47 -1.59
C GLU A 774 -16.78 67.21 -1.70
N LEU A 775 -16.78 66.44 -0.61
CA LEU A 775 -16.03 65.20 -0.44
C LEU A 775 -16.35 64.17 -1.54
N THR A 776 -15.36 63.86 -2.35
CA THR A 776 -15.30 62.61 -3.12
C THR A 776 -15.17 61.45 -2.12
N LYS A 777 -16.19 60.60 -2.01
CA LYS A 777 -16.07 59.32 -1.29
C LYS A 777 -15.41 58.30 -2.23
N GLU A 778 -14.13 58.05 -2.03
CA GLU A 778 -13.49 56.81 -2.46
C GLU A 778 -14.09 55.65 -1.67
N TYR A 779 -14.63 54.64 -2.35
CA TYR A 779 -14.93 53.35 -1.74
C TYR A 779 -13.66 52.50 -1.79
N VAL A 780 -12.83 52.66 -0.77
CA VAL A 780 -11.88 51.61 -0.37
C VAL A 780 -12.71 50.56 0.38
N ILE A 781 -12.61 49.27 0.01
CA ILE A 781 -13.09 48.19 0.87
C ILE A 781 -12.14 48.16 2.06
N ASP A 782 -12.56 48.90 3.09
CA ASP A 782 -11.89 49.04 4.35
C ASP A 782 -12.42 47.95 5.30
N ASP A 783 -11.72 46.82 5.36
CA ASP A 783 -11.95 45.77 6.37
C ASP A 783 -11.31 46.15 7.74
N SER A 784 -10.88 47.41 7.95
CA SER A 784 -10.27 47.84 9.22
C SER A 784 -11.26 48.18 10.34
N ASN A 785 -12.57 47.93 10.19
CA ASN A 785 -13.54 48.17 11.26
C ASN A 785 -13.79 46.93 12.14
N LEU A 786 -12.72 46.38 12.75
CA LEU A 786 -12.85 45.35 13.78
C LEU A 786 -11.85 45.51 14.93
N THR A 787 -11.62 46.75 15.36
CA THR A 787 -11.06 47.04 16.68
C THR A 787 -11.73 48.30 17.22
N ASP A 788 -12.92 48.13 17.79
CA ASP A 788 -13.45 49.04 18.80
C ASP A 788 -14.57 48.30 19.56
N SER A 789 -14.16 47.44 20.49
CA SER A 789 -15.00 47.11 21.64
C SER A 789 -14.47 47.89 22.83
N PRO A 790 -15.27 48.76 23.48
CA PRO A 790 -14.80 49.53 24.62
C PRO A 790 -14.53 48.59 25.80
N ASP A 791 -13.34 48.73 26.41
CA ASP A 791 -12.92 48.23 27.72
C ASP A 791 -13.96 47.38 28.47
N ALA A 792 -14.04 46.09 28.16
CA ALA A 792 -14.68 45.11 29.01
C ALA A 792 -13.61 44.46 29.87
N GLN A 793 -13.52 44.87 31.14
CA GLN A 793 -12.68 44.28 32.19
C GLN A 793 -12.91 42.76 32.30
N TYR A 794 -12.09 41.94 31.63
CA TYR A 794 -12.10 40.48 31.80
C TYR A 794 -10.71 39.81 31.89
N ASP A 795 -9.64 40.58 32.12
CA ASP A 795 -8.28 40.02 32.34
C ASP A 795 -7.87 39.91 33.81
N THR A 796 -8.77 40.18 34.77
CA THR A 796 -8.36 40.31 36.18
C THR A 796 -7.88 39.00 36.80
N GLU A 797 -8.48 37.83 36.51
CA GLU A 797 -8.10 36.61 37.22
C GLU A 797 -6.68 36.10 36.90
N LEU A 798 -6.27 36.10 35.62
CA LEU A 798 -4.91 35.69 35.24
C LEU A 798 -3.87 36.72 35.68
N ASP A 799 -4.12 38.02 35.47
CA ASP A 799 -3.20 39.07 35.90
C ASP A 799 -3.08 39.13 37.44
N ASP A 800 -4.18 39.01 38.18
CA ASP A 800 -4.19 38.97 39.65
C ASP A 800 -3.41 37.74 40.17
N MET A 801 -3.57 36.58 39.52
CA MET A 801 -2.81 35.37 39.85
C MET A 801 -1.32 35.50 39.59
N LEU A 802 -0.92 36.16 38.49
CA LEU A 802 0.49 36.34 38.14
C LEU A 802 1.18 37.44 38.98
N GLN A 803 0.40 38.35 39.57
CA GLN A 803 0.87 39.37 40.52
C GLN A 803 1.00 38.85 41.97
N ASP A 804 0.46 37.68 42.29
CA ASP A 804 0.53 37.11 43.65
C ASP A 804 1.94 36.54 43.96
N GLU A 805 2.72 37.26 44.77
CA GLU A 805 4.10 36.89 45.16
C GLU A 805 4.17 35.94 46.38
N ARG A 806 3.12 35.17 46.68
CA ARG A 806 3.13 34.25 47.83
C ARG A 806 4.24 33.17 47.70
N PRO A 807 5.21 33.09 48.63
CA PRO A 807 6.32 32.15 48.54
C PRO A 807 5.84 30.71 48.76
N GLY A 808 6.06 29.82 47.77
CA GLY A 808 5.85 28.37 47.89
C GLY A 808 4.81 27.73 46.94
N LEU A 809 4.30 28.45 45.93
CA LEU A 809 3.18 28.01 45.07
C LEU A 809 3.58 27.85 43.59
N LEU A 810 4.72 27.24 43.28
CA LEU A 810 5.14 27.03 41.88
C LEU A 810 5.29 25.52 41.59
N ASP A 811 4.27 24.74 41.98
CA ASP A 811 4.19 23.31 41.70
C ASP A 811 3.32 23.02 40.47
N ILE A 812 3.14 21.74 40.14
CA ILE A 812 2.30 21.29 39.00
C ILE A 812 0.85 21.79 39.14
N SER A 813 0.37 22.00 40.38
CA SER A 813 -0.98 22.51 40.62
C SER A 813 -1.13 23.97 40.24
N TRP A 814 -0.10 24.80 40.49
CA TRP A 814 -0.06 26.20 40.03
C TRP A 814 -0.08 26.30 38.51
N VAL A 815 0.73 25.49 37.81
CA VAL A 815 0.72 25.43 36.34
C VAL A 815 -0.67 25.06 35.81
N SER A 816 -1.34 24.09 36.45
CA SER A 816 -2.72 23.71 36.09
C SER A 816 -3.74 24.82 36.33
N GLN A 817 -3.56 25.62 37.39
CA GLN A 817 -4.44 26.74 37.71
C GLN A 817 -4.23 27.92 36.74
N VAL A 818 -2.98 28.26 36.42
CA VAL A 818 -2.64 29.26 35.39
C VAL A 818 -3.22 28.88 34.03
N ARG A 819 -3.12 27.60 33.65
CA ARG A 819 -3.74 27.07 32.42
C ARG A 819 -5.27 27.15 32.46
N ALA A 820 -5.89 26.88 33.60
CA ALA A 820 -7.33 26.99 33.76
C ALA A 820 -7.79 28.47 33.65
N ALA A 821 -7.09 29.40 34.31
CA ALA A 821 -7.36 30.82 34.24
C ALA A 821 -7.22 31.37 32.81
N HIS A 822 -6.16 30.98 32.08
CA HIS A 822 -6.00 31.34 30.67
C HIS A 822 -7.06 30.70 29.76
N LYS A 823 -7.52 29.46 30.03
CA LYS A 823 -8.63 28.85 29.26
C LYS A 823 -9.96 29.56 29.48
N VAL A 824 -10.11 30.26 30.61
CA VAL A 824 -11.31 31.04 30.95
C VAL A 824 -11.22 32.47 30.39
N SER A 825 -10.02 33.04 30.20
CA SER A 825 -9.85 34.33 29.53
C SER A 825 -10.25 34.22 28.06
N ARG A 826 -11.28 34.96 27.66
CA ARG A 826 -11.77 35.03 26.26
C ARG A 826 -10.97 36.01 25.39
N CYS A 827 -9.94 36.68 25.94
CA CYS A 827 -9.16 37.73 25.28
C CYS A 827 -7.71 37.29 25.01
N PRO A 828 -7.03 37.89 24.00
CA PRO A 828 -5.60 37.67 23.77
C PRO A 828 -4.75 38.07 24.99
N MET A 829 -3.72 37.29 25.31
CA MET A 829 -2.87 37.55 26.47
C MET A 829 -2.10 38.87 26.32
N LYS A 830 -2.22 39.76 27.32
CA LYS A 830 -1.51 41.04 27.35
C LYS A 830 0.02 40.88 27.43
N ASN A 831 0.76 41.82 26.85
CA ASN A 831 2.22 41.88 26.94
C ASN A 831 2.73 41.89 28.41
N SER A 832 2.00 42.57 29.30
CA SER A 832 2.27 42.60 30.74
C SER A 832 2.10 41.23 31.41
N ALA A 833 1.06 40.48 31.02
CA ALA A 833 0.80 39.13 31.53
C ALA A 833 1.91 38.16 31.10
N MET A 834 2.36 38.24 29.84
CA MET A 834 3.50 37.44 29.33
C MET A 834 4.78 37.70 30.13
N THR A 835 5.09 38.97 30.38
CA THR A 835 6.27 39.38 31.14
C THR A 835 6.19 38.90 32.60
N ASN A 836 5.02 39.01 33.23
CA ASN A 836 4.79 38.52 34.59
C ASN A 836 4.88 36.98 34.67
N LEU A 837 4.31 36.27 33.69
CA LEU A 837 4.40 34.82 33.59
C LEU A 837 5.86 34.37 33.51
N LEU A 838 6.67 34.98 32.64
CA LEU A 838 8.09 34.68 32.51
C LEU A 838 8.84 34.92 33.83
N ASN A 839 8.56 36.04 34.50
CA ASN A 839 9.15 36.36 35.81
C ASN A 839 8.82 35.30 36.87
N GLN A 840 7.56 34.85 36.95
CA GLN A 840 7.15 33.82 37.91
C GLN A 840 7.73 32.44 37.56
N MET A 841 7.77 32.08 36.28
CA MET A 841 8.40 30.83 35.82
C MET A 841 9.91 30.81 36.12
N HIS A 842 10.57 31.94 35.96
CA HIS A 842 12.01 32.08 36.26
C HIS A 842 12.30 31.91 37.76
N LYS A 843 11.38 32.35 38.63
CA LYS A 843 11.45 32.08 40.09
C LYS A 843 11.18 30.60 40.44
N ALA A 844 10.46 29.86 39.59
CA ALA A 844 10.00 28.49 39.84
C ALA A 844 11.01 27.40 39.44
N ILE A 845 11.68 27.58 38.30
CA ILE A 845 12.40 26.50 37.61
C ILE A 845 13.89 26.58 37.96
N PRO A 846 14.55 25.46 38.33
CA PRO A 846 15.99 25.45 38.55
C PRO A 846 16.75 25.88 37.30
N THR A 847 17.72 26.79 37.48
CA THR A 847 18.55 27.34 36.40
C THR A 847 19.26 26.22 35.65
N ALA A 848 19.15 26.23 34.32
CA ALA A 848 19.82 25.22 33.51
C ALA A 848 21.37 25.41 33.52
N GLU A 849 22.13 24.31 33.55
CA GLU A 849 23.59 24.30 33.78
C GLU A 849 24.40 25.07 32.71
N TRP A 850 23.89 25.14 31.48
CA TRP A 850 24.50 25.86 30.34
C TRP A 850 24.45 27.40 30.43
N VAL A 851 23.67 27.98 31.34
CA VAL A 851 23.49 29.45 31.43
C VAL A 851 24.78 30.19 31.78
N GLU A 852 25.71 29.55 32.50
CA GLU A 852 26.99 30.14 32.88
C GLU A 852 27.89 30.50 31.68
N GLN A 853 27.59 29.93 30.50
CA GLN A 853 28.37 30.10 29.27
C GLN A 853 28.05 31.39 28.51
N PHE A 854 26.89 32.01 28.77
CA PHE A 854 26.43 33.19 28.05
C PHE A 854 26.60 34.46 28.90
N LYS A 855 27.30 35.47 28.37
CA LYS A 855 27.54 36.75 29.04
C LYS A 855 27.18 37.90 28.12
N TRP A 856 26.23 38.72 28.55
CA TRP A 856 25.79 39.88 27.78
C TRP A 856 26.86 40.97 27.79
N GLN A 857 27.32 41.39 26.61
CA GLN A 857 28.33 42.43 26.47
C GLN A 857 27.69 43.82 26.45
N GLU A 858 28.25 44.79 27.17
CA GLU A 858 27.66 46.14 27.30
C GLU A 858 28.18 47.14 26.25
N ASN A 859 29.29 46.84 25.57
CA ASN A 859 29.95 47.73 24.61
C ASN A 859 30.19 47.03 23.27
N ILE A 860 29.15 46.90 22.45
CA ILE A 860 29.22 46.25 21.14
C ILE A 860 29.44 47.32 20.06
N THR A 861 30.45 47.12 19.21
CA THR A 861 30.67 47.94 18.01
C THR A 861 29.73 47.51 16.90
N TYR A 862 28.89 48.43 16.44
CA TYR A 862 27.92 48.21 15.38
C TYR A 862 28.60 48.23 14.00
N ASP A 863 28.54 47.14 13.26
CA ASP A 863 29.02 47.06 11.87
C ASP A 863 27.85 47.30 10.90
N ALA A 864 28.03 48.23 9.97
CA ALA A 864 27.00 48.59 8.99
C ALA A 864 26.76 47.48 7.95
N ASP A 865 27.76 46.64 7.68
CA ASP A 865 27.72 45.59 6.64
C ASP A 865 27.17 44.24 7.17
N TYR A 866 26.64 44.21 8.40
CA TYR A 866 26.17 42.98 9.07
C TYR A 866 24.80 42.46 8.57
N TRP A 867 23.96 43.34 8.01
CA TRP A 867 22.55 43.04 7.72
C TRP A 867 22.33 42.63 6.27
N HIS A 868 21.54 41.57 6.06
CA HIS A 868 21.08 41.23 4.72
C HIS A 868 19.98 42.22 4.31
N PRO A 869 19.81 42.51 3.01
CA PRO A 869 18.72 43.37 2.55
C PRO A 869 17.34 42.90 3.03
N GLU A 870 17.12 41.59 3.07
CA GLU A 870 15.92 40.95 3.60
C GLU A 870 15.68 41.29 5.07
N ASP A 871 16.72 41.29 5.92
CA ASP A 871 16.54 41.62 7.34
C ASP A 871 16.04 43.06 7.54
N VAL A 872 16.49 43.99 6.68
CA VAL A 872 16.05 45.39 6.73
C VAL A 872 14.57 45.52 6.36
N GLN A 873 14.12 44.74 5.37
CA GLN A 873 12.72 44.65 5.00
C GLN A 873 11.88 44.02 6.12
N ALA A 874 12.36 42.95 6.74
CA ALA A 874 11.68 42.32 7.87
C ALA A 874 11.50 43.29 9.06
N ILE A 875 12.54 44.06 9.40
CA ILE A 875 12.46 45.11 10.44
C ILE A 875 11.38 46.14 10.11
N THR A 876 11.28 46.55 8.85
CA THR A 876 10.25 47.48 8.39
C THR A 876 8.86 46.89 8.54
N VAL A 877 8.67 45.61 8.19
CA VAL A 877 7.41 44.88 8.36
C VAL A 877 7.00 44.82 9.84
N VAL A 878 7.93 44.48 10.73
CA VAL A 878 7.68 44.41 12.18
C VAL A 878 7.20 45.75 12.74
N LEU A 879 7.84 46.85 12.35
CA LEU A 879 7.47 48.17 12.85
C LEU A 879 6.18 48.71 12.22
N ASN A 880 5.91 48.40 10.95
CA ASN A 880 4.61 48.70 10.35
C ASN A 880 3.48 47.97 11.09
N TYR A 881 3.69 46.71 11.45
CA TYR A 881 2.74 45.96 12.27
C TYR A 881 2.57 46.61 13.65
N ALA A 882 3.67 47.01 14.30
CA ALA A 882 3.64 47.68 15.60
C ALA A 882 2.88 49.02 15.56
N GLU A 883 3.04 49.78 14.47
CA GLU A 883 2.38 51.06 14.24
C GLU A 883 0.87 50.86 14.02
N GLN A 884 0.49 49.86 13.22
CA GLN A 884 -0.91 49.48 13.02
C GLN A 884 -1.60 49.03 14.32
N GLN A 885 -0.86 48.33 15.20
CA GLN A 885 -1.34 47.89 16.51
C GLN A 885 -1.19 48.97 17.60
N GLN A 886 -0.75 50.19 17.26
CA GLN A 886 -0.53 51.31 18.19
C GLN A 886 0.44 50.99 19.35
N ILE A 887 1.40 50.09 19.12
CA ILE A 887 2.43 49.70 20.11
C ILE A 887 3.65 50.63 20.01
N LEU A 888 4.17 50.82 18.80
CA LEU A 888 5.36 51.63 18.50
C LEU A 888 5.23 52.29 17.13
N GLU A 889 5.72 53.53 17.00
CA GLU A 889 5.82 54.21 15.70
C GLU A 889 7.02 53.69 14.89
N ASN A 890 6.86 53.58 13.55
CA ASN A 890 7.95 53.23 12.66
C ASN A 890 8.88 54.44 12.42
N THR A 891 9.82 54.63 13.35
CA THR A 891 10.83 55.69 13.30
C THR A 891 12.23 55.12 13.05
N ASP A 892 13.13 55.93 12.49
CA ASP A 892 14.54 55.55 12.32
C ASP A 892 15.20 55.13 13.64
N ASP A 893 14.82 55.74 14.78
CA ASP A 893 15.36 55.38 16.09
C ASP A 893 14.91 53.97 16.51
N ASN A 894 13.62 53.64 16.34
CA ASN A 894 13.09 52.31 16.65
C ASN A 894 13.67 51.22 15.73
N GLN A 895 13.89 51.53 14.45
CA GLN A 895 14.60 50.63 13.53
C GLN A 895 16.03 50.34 14.01
N GLN A 896 16.76 51.36 14.44
CA GLN A 896 18.12 51.19 14.97
C GLN A 896 18.12 50.46 16.31
N ASN A 897 17.13 50.69 17.18
CA ASN A 897 17.00 50.00 18.46
C ASN A 897 16.73 48.51 18.26
N LEU A 898 15.83 48.14 17.35
CA LEU A 898 15.58 46.74 17.00
C LEU A 898 16.83 46.06 16.42
N LYS A 899 17.56 46.73 15.52
CA LYS A 899 18.84 46.22 14.99
C LYS A 899 19.86 45.99 16.11
N LYS A 900 20.05 46.98 16.98
CA LYS A 900 20.97 46.88 18.12
C LYS A 900 20.57 45.72 19.04
N PHE A 901 19.29 45.55 19.31
CA PHE A 901 18.79 44.48 20.17
C PHE A 901 19.11 43.09 19.59
N ILE A 902 18.71 42.83 18.34
CA ILE A 902 18.94 41.53 17.69
C ILE A 902 20.43 41.23 17.60
N HIS A 903 21.24 42.20 17.18
CA HIS A 903 22.69 42.01 17.09
C HIS A 903 23.33 41.72 18.45
N SER A 904 22.87 42.40 19.51
CA SER A 904 23.34 42.15 20.88
C SER A 904 22.93 40.77 21.39
N ALA A 905 21.71 40.32 21.07
CA ALA A 905 21.24 38.98 21.41
C ALA A 905 22.05 37.89 20.69
N TYR A 906 22.37 38.07 19.40
CA TYR A 906 23.22 37.16 18.64
C TYR A 906 24.64 37.06 19.20
N ILE A 907 25.25 38.18 19.58
CA ILE A 907 26.56 38.16 20.26
C ILE A 907 26.47 37.45 21.61
N PHE A 908 25.40 37.70 22.37
CA PHE A 908 25.15 37.06 23.66
C PHE A 908 25.11 35.53 23.55
N ILE A 909 24.40 35.00 22.54
CA ILE A 909 24.34 33.56 22.28
C ILE A 909 25.49 33.03 21.43
N GLN A 910 26.43 33.87 20.99
CA GLN A 910 27.55 33.49 20.11
C GLN A 910 27.11 32.94 18.74
N TYR A 911 25.97 33.41 18.22
CA TYR A 911 25.45 32.97 16.93
C TYR A 911 26.27 33.56 15.77
N SER A 912 26.84 32.70 14.95
CA SER A 912 27.47 33.08 13.69
C SER A 912 26.44 33.15 12.58
N LYS A 913 26.14 34.37 12.13
CA LYS A 913 25.18 34.60 11.06
C LYS A 913 25.70 34.02 9.72
N PRO A 914 24.88 33.25 8.98
CA PRO A 914 25.27 32.69 7.69
C PRO A 914 25.42 33.78 6.61
N SER A 915 26.21 33.48 5.58
CA SER A 915 26.47 34.38 4.44
C SER A 915 25.24 34.62 3.57
N ARG A 916 24.28 33.70 3.57
CA ARG A 916 22.98 33.83 2.91
C ARG A 916 21.88 34.13 3.94
N PHE A 917 20.79 34.71 3.48
CA PHE A 917 19.57 34.81 4.29
C PHE A 917 18.97 33.40 4.49
N GLU A 918 18.59 33.07 5.73
CA GLU A 918 17.98 31.78 6.12
C GLU A 918 16.78 31.99 7.04
N GLY A 919 16.05 33.09 6.82
CA GLY A 919 14.95 33.52 7.67
C GLY A 919 15.35 34.49 8.79
N PHE A 920 14.42 35.37 9.11
CA PHE A 920 14.54 36.44 10.09
C PHE A 920 14.23 35.96 11.51
N ASP A 921 14.74 36.65 12.54
CA ASP A 921 14.48 36.29 13.94
C ASP A 921 13.17 36.94 14.43
N TRP A 922 12.06 36.33 14.03
CA TRP A 922 10.72 36.75 14.43
C TRP A 922 10.48 36.67 15.94
N LEU A 923 11.20 35.78 16.66
CA LEU A 923 11.11 35.69 18.11
C LEU A 923 11.67 36.95 18.77
N LEU A 924 12.89 37.36 18.42
CA LEU A 924 13.49 38.57 18.97
C LEU A 924 12.69 39.82 18.59
N ALA A 925 12.19 39.89 17.36
CA ALA A 925 11.29 40.98 16.96
C ALA A 925 10.02 41.01 17.82
N THR A 926 9.41 39.85 18.09
CA THR A 926 8.24 39.75 18.97
C THR A 926 8.56 40.17 20.40
N VAL A 927 9.71 39.76 20.95
CA VAL A 927 10.18 40.20 22.28
C VAL A 927 10.35 41.72 22.33
N PHE A 928 10.87 42.32 21.27
CA PHE A 928 11.01 43.77 21.17
C PHE A 928 9.65 44.48 21.23
N LEU A 929 8.63 43.94 20.56
CA LEU A 929 7.26 44.47 20.62
C LEU A 929 6.61 44.26 22.00
N ILE A 930 6.77 43.08 22.61
CA ILE A 930 6.26 42.79 23.97
C ILE A 930 6.85 43.78 25.00
N CYS A 931 8.09 44.21 24.78
CA CYS A 931 8.80 45.12 25.69
C CYS A 931 8.63 46.61 25.33
N ASP A 932 7.71 46.96 24.42
CA ASP A 932 7.46 48.32 23.96
C ASP A 932 8.74 49.02 23.47
N GLY A 933 9.65 48.27 22.84
CA GLY A 933 10.92 48.79 22.32
C GLY A 933 11.99 49.11 23.37
N ASP A 934 11.74 48.86 24.66
CA ASP A 934 12.70 49.10 25.74
C ASP A 934 13.80 48.03 25.75
N LEU A 935 15.00 48.42 25.33
CA LEU A 935 16.17 47.54 25.23
C LEU A 935 16.55 46.86 26.56
N ASN A 936 16.31 47.50 27.71
CA ASN A 936 16.63 46.92 29.01
C ASN A 936 15.63 45.82 29.39
N LYS A 937 14.35 46.05 29.11
CA LYS A 937 13.31 45.01 29.27
C LYS A 937 13.58 43.84 28.32
N CYS A 938 13.90 44.12 27.05
CA CYS A 938 14.26 43.10 26.06
C CYS A 938 15.44 42.24 26.50
N LYS A 939 16.52 42.87 26.98
CA LYS A 939 17.69 42.19 27.55
C LYS A 939 17.29 41.28 28.71
N THR A 940 16.49 41.80 29.64
CA THR A 940 16.02 41.04 30.82
C THR A 940 15.19 39.83 30.39
N PHE A 941 14.28 40.01 29.43
CA PHE A 941 13.43 38.95 28.89
C PHE A 941 14.28 37.81 28.32
N ILE A 942 15.25 38.11 27.45
CA ILE A 942 16.12 37.09 26.84
C ILE A 942 17.00 36.40 27.88
N MET A 943 17.57 37.16 28.83
CA MET A 943 18.38 36.59 29.90
C MET A 943 17.59 35.64 30.81
N GLN A 944 16.29 35.84 30.99
CA GLN A 944 15.41 34.92 31.69
C GLN A 944 15.01 33.74 30.81
N LEU A 945 14.66 34.00 29.55
CA LEU A 945 14.23 32.97 28.60
C LEU A 945 15.28 31.87 28.43
N VAL A 946 16.56 32.23 28.23
CA VAL A 946 17.65 31.26 28.01
C VAL A 946 17.87 30.32 29.20
N GLN A 947 17.34 30.64 30.38
CA GLN A 947 17.45 29.76 31.54
C GLN A 947 16.55 28.54 31.48
N PHE A 948 15.53 28.57 30.64
CA PHE A 948 14.63 27.43 30.44
C PHE A 948 15.21 26.49 29.38
N PRO A 949 15.25 25.17 29.64
CA PRO A 949 15.62 24.20 28.61
C PRO A 949 14.74 24.31 27.36
N SER A 950 13.47 24.66 27.50
CA SER A 950 12.56 24.85 26.36
C SER A 950 12.95 26.03 25.44
N ALA A 951 13.84 26.92 25.86
CA ALA A 951 14.30 28.04 25.02
C ALA A 951 15.05 27.55 23.77
N LEU A 952 15.76 26.41 23.87
CA LEU A 952 16.40 25.71 22.75
C LEU A 952 15.39 25.41 21.62
N LEU A 953 14.15 25.11 22.02
CA LEU A 953 13.08 24.66 21.15
C LEU A 953 12.30 25.84 20.55
N LEU A 954 12.11 26.91 21.35
CA LEU A 954 11.36 28.11 20.96
C LEU A 954 12.22 29.11 20.16
N TRP A 955 13.54 29.09 20.35
CA TRP A 955 14.47 30.00 19.68
C TRP A 955 15.41 29.22 18.75
N PRO A 956 15.06 29.04 17.46
CA PRO A 956 15.82 28.19 16.53
C PRO A 956 17.29 28.57 16.39
N LYS A 957 17.63 29.87 16.49
CA LYS A 957 19.02 30.34 16.41
C LYS A 957 19.83 29.93 17.64
N LEU A 958 19.23 29.90 18.83
CA LEU A 958 19.86 29.37 20.04
C LEU A 958 20.02 27.84 19.97
N GLY A 959 18.99 27.14 19.50
CA GLY A 959 19.06 25.69 19.25
C GLY A 959 20.24 25.34 18.32
N ARG A 960 20.41 26.08 17.22
CA ARG A 960 21.53 25.88 16.29
C ARG A 960 22.90 26.04 16.96
N VAL A 961 23.09 27.06 17.78
CA VAL A 961 24.37 27.26 18.50
C VAL A 961 24.70 26.06 19.40
N ILE A 962 23.70 25.48 20.05
CA ILE A 962 23.91 24.33 20.94
C ILE A 962 24.16 23.06 20.15
N ASP A 963 23.41 22.84 19.08
CA ASP A 963 23.62 21.74 18.15
C ASP A 963 25.06 21.78 17.61
N GLU A 964 25.52 22.94 17.12
CA GLU A 964 26.90 23.16 16.63
C GLU A 964 27.97 22.87 17.71
N LYS A 965 27.72 23.25 18.97
CA LYS A 965 28.65 22.96 20.08
C LYS A 965 28.73 21.48 20.45
N ASN A 966 27.67 20.73 20.18
CA ASN A 966 27.57 19.30 20.47
C ASN A 966 27.96 18.42 19.27
N ASP A 967 28.45 19.00 18.17
CA ASP A 967 28.70 18.31 16.90
C ASP A 967 27.42 17.62 16.34
N GLU A 968 26.24 18.14 16.67
CA GLU A 968 24.94 17.65 16.21
C GLU A 968 24.37 18.60 15.13
N SER A 969 23.66 18.09 14.13
CA SER A 969 22.93 18.93 13.17
C SER A 969 21.45 18.94 13.49
N THR A 970 20.88 20.11 13.80
CA THR A 970 19.42 20.39 13.92
C THR A 970 18.66 19.59 15.00
N SER A 971 19.38 18.98 15.95
CA SER A 971 18.84 18.15 17.04
C SER A 971 17.77 18.87 17.88
N SER A 972 18.02 20.14 18.22
CA SER A 972 17.10 20.98 18.97
C SER A 972 15.77 21.21 18.22
N GLN A 973 15.83 21.32 16.89
CA GLN A 973 14.67 21.59 16.04
C GLN A 973 13.78 20.34 15.89
N PHE A 974 14.36 19.15 15.80
CA PHE A 974 13.61 17.89 15.79
C PHE A 974 13.00 17.55 17.14
N THR A 975 13.76 17.79 18.22
CA THR A 975 13.22 17.68 19.58
C THR A 975 12.01 18.61 19.75
N PHE A 976 12.07 19.83 19.20
CA PHE A 976 10.93 20.75 19.20
C PHE A 976 9.74 20.17 18.43
N MET A 977 9.94 19.64 17.23
CA MET A 977 8.87 19.02 16.44
C MET A 977 8.20 17.88 17.20
N GLN A 978 8.96 16.99 17.84
CA GLN A 978 8.41 15.90 18.65
C GLN A 978 7.60 16.40 19.85
N VAL A 979 8.14 17.40 20.57
CA VAL A 979 7.46 18.01 21.72
C VAL A 979 6.20 18.74 21.26
N LEU A 980 6.25 19.45 20.14
CA LEU A 980 5.11 20.15 19.55
C LEU A 980 4.02 19.16 19.12
N GLU A 981 4.39 18.06 18.47
CA GLU A 981 3.47 16.98 18.12
C GLU A 981 2.81 16.41 19.38
N ALA A 982 3.58 16.11 20.42
CA ALA A 982 3.05 15.65 21.71
C ALA A 982 2.12 16.68 22.36
N MET A 983 2.46 17.98 22.29
CA MET A 983 1.62 19.06 22.81
C MET A 983 0.31 19.20 22.04
N VAL A 984 0.33 19.14 20.70
CA VAL A 984 -0.87 19.12 19.86
C VAL A 984 -1.71 17.89 20.16
N ASN A 985 -1.09 16.74 20.41
CA ASN A 985 -1.78 15.51 20.79
C ASN A 985 -2.55 15.64 22.12
N ILE A 986 -1.95 16.35 23.08
CA ILE A 986 -2.51 16.53 24.43
C ILE A 986 -3.54 17.65 24.46
N GLU A 987 -3.24 18.81 23.88
CA GLU A 987 -4.03 20.03 24.01
C GLU A 987 -5.03 20.24 22.87
N LEU A 988 -4.79 19.65 21.68
CA LEU A 988 -5.62 19.81 20.48
C LEU A 988 -5.99 18.45 19.82
N PRO A 989 -6.57 17.49 20.57
CA PRO A 989 -6.83 16.13 20.06
C PRO A 989 -7.78 16.10 18.86
N ASN A 990 -8.70 17.06 18.75
CA ASN A 990 -9.60 17.19 17.61
C ASN A 990 -8.90 17.66 16.33
N VAL A 991 -7.86 18.50 16.45
CA VAL A 991 -7.03 18.93 15.33
C VAL A 991 -6.19 17.77 14.83
N LYS A 992 -5.62 16.96 15.73
CA LYS A 992 -4.96 15.70 15.37
C LYS A 992 -5.90 14.74 14.64
N TYR A 993 -7.13 14.55 15.13
CA TYR A 993 -8.11 13.69 14.47
C TYR A 993 -8.46 14.20 13.06
N GLY A 994 -8.56 15.53 12.88
CA GLY A 994 -8.71 16.16 11.57
C GLY A 994 -7.49 15.94 10.66
N LEU A 995 -6.28 16.12 11.16
CA LEU A 995 -5.02 15.88 10.43
C LEU A 995 -4.81 14.41 10.05
N LYS A 996 -5.22 13.47 10.91
CA LYS A 996 -5.13 12.02 10.65
C LYS A 996 -6.17 11.54 9.63
N ILE A 997 -7.37 12.15 9.62
CA ILE A 997 -8.39 11.92 8.58
C ILE A 997 -7.96 12.51 7.23
N LEU A 998 -7.20 13.61 7.24
CA LEU A 998 -6.61 14.21 6.03
C LEU A 998 -5.56 13.29 5.38
N ASP A 999 -4.82 12.50 6.16
CA ASP A 999 -3.90 11.46 5.66
C ASP A 999 -4.64 10.22 5.09
N GLU A 1000 -5.78 9.84 5.65
CA GLU A 1000 -6.53 8.64 5.21
C GLU A 1000 -7.53 8.90 4.06
N TYR A 1001 -7.97 10.15 3.84
CA TYR A 1001 -8.94 10.51 2.79
C TYR A 1001 -8.34 11.41 1.71
N ARG A 1002 -7.89 10.78 0.60
CA ARG A 1002 -7.48 11.45 -0.63
C ARG A 1002 -8.55 12.44 -1.17
N CYS A 1003 -8.04 13.58 -1.66
CA CYS A 1003 -8.70 14.85 -1.98
C CYS A 1003 -9.81 14.90 -3.05
N HIS A 1004 -10.37 13.80 -3.57
CA HIS A 1004 -11.44 13.91 -4.58
C HIS A 1004 -12.86 13.94 -4.00
N VAL A 1005 -13.04 13.55 -2.73
CA VAL A 1005 -14.36 13.56 -2.06
C VAL A 1005 -14.63 14.88 -1.34
N TYR A 1006 -13.58 15.68 -1.04
CA TYR A 1006 -13.73 16.94 -0.31
C TYR A 1006 -14.49 17.99 -1.12
N ILE A 1007 -14.30 18.04 -2.45
CA ILE A 1007 -15.07 18.94 -3.32
C ILE A 1007 -16.55 18.51 -3.35
N SER A 1008 -16.88 17.24 -3.54
CA SER A 1008 -18.29 16.79 -3.51
C SER A 1008 -18.95 16.90 -2.13
N TYR A 1009 -18.20 16.74 -1.04
CA TYR A 1009 -18.71 16.92 0.32
C TYR A 1009 -18.91 18.41 0.65
N MET A 1010 -17.94 19.28 0.31
CA MET A 1010 -18.05 20.73 0.48
C MET A 1010 -19.08 21.35 -0.47
N ASP A 1011 -19.24 20.83 -1.69
CA ASP A 1011 -20.23 21.28 -2.67
C ASP A 1011 -21.64 20.77 -2.30
N GLY A 1012 -21.76 19.56 -1.75
CA GLY A 1012 -23.00 19.04 -1.14
C GLY A 1012 -23.42 19.78 0.13
N LEU A 1013 -22.47 20.25 0.94
CA LEU A 1013 -22.70 21.15 2.08
C LEU A 1013 -23.05 22.57 1.62
N SER A 1014 -22.37 23.10 0.61
CA SER A 1014 -22.62 24.43 0.05
C SER A 1014 -24.01 24.54 -0.58
N GLN A 1015 -24.46 23.50 -1.29
CA GLN A 1015 -25.81 23.43 -1.87
C GLN A 1015 -26.90 23.25 -0.82
N ARG A 1016 -26.66 22.49 0.26
CA ARG A 1016 -27.62 22.38 1.38
C ARG A 1016 -27.76 23.66 2.19
N TYR A 1017 -26.72 24.49 2.26
CA TYR A 1017 -26.69 25.72 3.06
C TYR A 1017 -26.59 27.03 2.24
N ARG A 1018 -26.90 26.98 0.92
CA ARG A 1018 -26.93 28.14 0.00
C ARG A 1018 -25.67 29.03 0.08
N ASN A 1019 -24.49 28.45 -0.08
CA ASN A 1019 -23.20 29.19 -0.09
C ASN A 1019 -22.85 29.95 1.21
N ARG A 1020 -23.41 29.57 2.37
CA ARG A 1020 -23.11 30.22 3.67
C ARG A 1020 -22.01 29.54 4.50
N VAL A 1021 -21.26 28.59 3.92
CA VAL A 1021 -20.33 27.73 4.69
C VAL A 1021 -18.96 28.39 4.94
N LEU A 1022 -18.38 29.12 3.99
CA LEU A 1022 -17.13 29.87 4.24
C LEU A 1022 -17.30 30.93 5.35
N PRO A 1023 -18.40 31.70 5.39
CA PRO A 1023 -18.70 32.60 6.51
C PRO A 1023 -19.07 31.91 7.83
N ALA A 1024 -19.46 30.62 7.80
CA ALA A 1024 -19.82 29.87 9.01
C ALA A 1024 -18.60 29.23 9.69
N MET A 1025 -17.54 28.89 8.94
CA MET A 1025 -16.29 28.40 9.52
C MET A 1025 -15.44 29.51 10.13
N THR A 1026 -15.51 30.74 9.62
CA THR A 1026 -14.93 31.92 10.29
C THR A 1026 -15.74 32.39 11.51
N LYS A 1027 -17.04 32.05 11.59
CA LYS A 1027 -17.90 32.41 12.74
C LYS A 1027 -17.77 31.52 13.98
N ASN A 1028 -17.18 30.33 13.88
CA ASN A 1028 -16.99 29.43 15.04
C ASN A 1028 -15.61 29.55 15.70
N LEU A 1029 -14.82 30.56 15.30
CA LEU A 1029 -13.61 30.98 16.02
C LEU A 1029 -13.82 32.22 16.91
N ASN A 1030 -15.05 32.77 17.01
CA ASN A 1030 -15.42 33.71 18.07
C ASN A 1030 -16.94 33.61 18.33
N SER A 1031 -17.32 33.15 19.53
CA SER A 1031 -18.67 32.72 19.89
C SER A 1031 -19.53 33.78 20.60
N GLU A 1032 -20.86 33.63 20.43
CA GLU A 1032 -21.99 34.02 21.31
C GLU A 1032 -22.68 35.41 21.15
N ASP A 1033 -23.91 35.31 20.63
CA ASP A 1033 -25.20 35.81 21.16
C ASP A 1033 -25.80 37.22 20.91
N GLU A 1034 -27.08 37.14 20.52
CA GLU A 1034 -28.23 38.07 20.66
C GLU A 1034 -28.35 39.36 19.82
N ILE A 1035 -28.88 39.22 18.59
CA ILE A 1035 -30.22 39.66 18.09
C ILE A 1035 -30.19 39.72 16.55
#